data_AF-A0A7M3WXU4-F1
#
_entry.id   AF-A0A7M3WXU4-F1
#
_cell.length_a   1.000
_cell.length_b   1.000
_cell.length_c   1.000
_cell.angle_alpha   90.00
_cell.angle_beta   90.00
_cell.angle_gamma   90.00
#
_symmetry.space_group_name_H-M   'P 1'
#
loop_
_entity.id
_entity.type
_entity.pdbx_description
1 polymer ?
#
loop_
_entity_poly.entity_id
_entity_poly.type
_entity_poly.pdbx_seq_one_letter_code
_entity_poly.pdbx_strand_id
1 'polypeptide(L)'
;MLTVSAAPLCPFWRSHKANPSLLRTLDARFGFVSTAQNWNLFGTVSGQVQVERDRLAFMDGSGSGKEPRPSEEDDVLREQSFKRPQGLNLGSFMVDSSPPTQPDAEVADERPEEPVQTDAAVGEINELFTLEVSQSPVPDSTTQMAVHAEQTIGKGLAVAMVVVWTAIGALVGTVLPPLLGGFGLLLMAAFGLFLGERWIRRDAMHLLGITWVIISMKLLYGLALDAWRWGWLDGLGLPESQVLGALMLALVGLNVALAFRHDEDAIAAQSALVLFAIGSSAGAVYGEVGIAILIVMAMALMHGLALIRSSGNLASLGISMSYLWVGVHALSNDWNILSLTLLTIENDLTLFLLLSVVTAANASMAAAFVHHENWLSQAVKAVGLGKPGLWAVSVSLGMVGALMTIAAHRTETGYALAQLMLLTLAFTSSYLVVRGVSWTRLMPFVLAPMPFLIAGLSLLNAGIVDLSFPFALGEYSVFALVTSGLCIGVLLTHQANVSDHVLWMGGLVIVVLLTLLIPAHEGGGHPRLLLATQGAVWLGLGVIAVLRSSPSIAGVAVLAPYLWLLVFATDVEQRLVNADLVPIALSERDLGVWMLLLVAQQIGVNRRLGEANLNVAGGLAGLSEMSSRLRDSDLLNLWNLGFLSACLSFVAIARPDGLTALGVLGGMAALLLAHAGMTWLGLHQGRPQTLVIAWSVAALSIAWRYGMEAGWGAALTVGSLVLILASSKRAGAAEEDPDASLRNLPGRLLTVHLGMMTA
;
A
#
# COMPACT_ATOMS: atom_id res chain seq x y z
N MET A 1 -38.13 -9.15 43.76
CA MET A 1 -39.40 -9.69 43.22
C MET A 1 -40.05 -8.60 42.37
N LEU A 2 -39.64 -8.51 41.11
CA LEU A 2 -40.33 -7.89 39.97
C LEU A 2 -39.41 -8.11 38.76
N THR A 3 -39.98 -8.71 37.74
CA THR A 3 -39.33 -9.51 36.71
C THR A 3 -39.00 -8.70 35.46
N VAL A 4 -37.75 -8.85 35.02
CA VAL A 4 -37.23 -8.96 33.64
C VAL A 4 -38.18 -8.62 32.48
N SER A 5 -37.77 -7.65 31.66
CA SER A 5 -37.88 -7.75 30.20
C SER A 5 -36.63 -7.13 29.56
N ALA A 6 -35.58 -7.95 29.44
CA ALA A 6 -34.45 -7.67 28.57
C ALA A 6 -34.87 -7.92 27.13
N ALA A 7 -34.91 -6.89 26.30
CA ALA A 7 -35.06 -7.02 24.86
C ALA A 7 -33.70 -7.40 24.25
N PRO A 8 -33.62 -8.41 23.35
CA PRO A 8 -32.37 -8.87 22.80
C PRO A 8 -31.89 -7.95 21.66
N LEU A 9 -30.73 -7.33 21.85
CA LEU A 9 -29.86 -6.89 20.76
C LEU A 9 -29.25 -8.14 20.10
N CYS A 10 -29.20 -8.13 18.76
CA CYS A 10 -28.70 -9.17 17.85
C CYS A 10 -29.67 -10.33 17.50
N PRO A 11 -30.12 -10.35 16.23
CA PRO A 11 -30.01 -11.59 15.46
C PRO A 11 -29.67 -11.31 13.99
N PHE A 12 -28.40 -11.16 13.61
CA PHE A 12 -27.98 -11.31 12.21
C PHE A 12 -26.55 -11.86 12.12
N TRP A 13 -26.40 -13.11 12.56
CA TRP A 13 -25.27 -13.97 12.23
C TRP A 13 -25.80 -15.38 11.97
N ARG A 14 -26.24 -15.62 10.73
CA ARG A 14 -26.32 -16.96 10.13
C ARG A 14 -25.86 -16.84 8.68
N SER A 15 -24.69 -17.38 8.38
CA SER A 15 -24.31 -17.67 7.01
C SER A 15 -25.24 -18.78 6.49
N HIS A 16 -26.12 -18.45 5.55
CA HIS A 16 -26.82 -19.48 4.79
C HIS A 16 -25.89 -19.98 3.69
N LYS A 17 -25.26 -21.14 3.92
CA LYS A 17 -24.93 -22.05 2.82
C LYS A 17 -26.26 -22.49 2.20
N ALA A 18 -26.48 -22.17 0.93
CA ALA A 18 -27.60 -22.69 0.16
C ALA A 18 -27.52 -24.23 0.14
N ASN A 19 -28.53 -24.90 0.68
CA ASN A 19 -28.71 -26.35 0.59
C ASN A 19 -29.71 -26.63 -0.54
N PRO A 20 -29.31 -27.23 -1.67
CA PRO A 20 -30.15 -27.34 -2.88
C PRO A 20 -31.28 -28.39 -2.78
N SER A 21 -31.61 -28.88 -1.58
CA SER A 21 -32.62 -29.92 -1.35
C SER A 21 -33.99 -29.40 -0.87
N LEU A 22 -34.15 -28.09 -0.64
CA LEU A 22 -35.38 -27.47 -0.13
C LEU A 22 -36.22 -26.71 -1.16
N LEU A 23 -35.73 -26.59 -2.41
CA LEU A 23 -36.42 -25.94 -3.53
C LEU A 23 -37.33 -26.90 -4.34
N ARG A 24 -37.44 -28.18 -3.95
CA ARG A 24 -38.30 -29.17 -4.64
C ARG A 24 -39.67 -29.40 -4.01
N THR A 25 -40.00 -28.74 -2.90
CA THR A 25 -41.25 -29.03 -2.14
C THR A 25 -42.27 -27.89 -2.14
N LEU A 26 -42.04 -26.81 -2.90
CA LEU A 26 -42.99 -25.70 -3.04
C LEU A 26 -43.60 -25.53 -4.44
N ASP A 27 -43.21 -26.37 -5.41
CA ASP A 27 -43.74 -26.34 -6.79
C ASP A 27 -45.01 -27.19 -7.01
N ALA A 28 -45.63 -27.70 -5.93
CA ALA A 28 -46.67 -28.72 -6.00
C ALA A 28 -48.12 -28.23 -5.73
N ARG A 29 -48.43 -26.93 -5.81
CA ARG A 29 -49.80 -26.44 -5.48
C ARG A 29 -50.51 -25.51 -6.44
N PHE A 30 -49.96 -25.16 -7.60
CA PHE A 30 -50.76 -24.56 -8.67
C PHE A 30 -50.36 -25.15 -10.02
N GLY A 31 -51.15 -26.12 -10.46
CA GLY A 31 -50.99 -26.76 -11.76
C GLY A 31 -51.43 -25.83 -12.88
N PHE A 32 -50.52 -25.60 -13.82
CA PHE A 32 -50.85 -25.68 -15.23
C PHE A 32 -49.84 -26.61 -15.91
N VAL A 33 -50.37 -27.43 -16.79
CA VAL A 33 -49.88 -28.76 -17.18
C VAL A 33 -49.28 -28.73 -18.60
N SER A 34 -48.14 -29.43 -18.75
CA SER A 34 -47.68 -30.19 -19.94
C SER A 34 -47.23 -29.39 -21.18
N THR A 35 -46.15 -29.73 -21.89
CA THR A 35 -45.80 -31.08 -22.40
C THR A 35 -44.33 -31.14 -22.84
N ALA A 36 -43.66 -32.26 -22.58
CA ALA A 36 -42.37 -32.65 -23.14
C ALA A 36 -42.51 -33.49 -24.44
N GLN A 37 -41.40 -33.67 -25.16
CA GLN A 37 -41.16 -34.53 -26.36
C GLN A 37 -41.65 -33.91 -27.69
N ASN A 38 -40.88 -33.80 -28.81
CA ASN A 38 -39.95 -34.75 -29.43
C ASN A 38 -39.28 -34.10 -30.68
N TRP A 39 -38.02 -34.49 -30.94
CA TRP A 39 -37.39 -34.79 -32.25
C TRP A 39 -37.10 -33.71 -33.33
N ASN A 40 -35.79 -33.51 -33.53
CA ASN A 40 -35.01 -33.62 -34.77
C ASN A 40 -35.66 -33.20 -36.11
N LEU A 41 -35.12 -32.13 -36.70
CA LEU A 41 -34.84 -32.09 -38.14
C LEU A 41 -33.38 -31.64 -38.36
N PHE A 42 -32.68 -32.44 -39.16
CA PHE A 42 -31.31 -32.30 -39.66
C PHE A 42 -31.02 -30.96 -40.34
N GLY A 43 -29.73 -30.58 -40.39
CA GLY A 43 -29.22 -29.78 -41.49
C GLY A 43 -27.94 -28.96 -41.24
N THR A 44 -26.80 -29.63 -41.08
CA THR A 44 -25.48 -29.07 -41.39
C THR A 44 -25.37 -28.67 -42.87
N VAL A 45 -24.61 -27.62 -43.18
CA VAL A 45 -23.47 -27.58 -44.14
C VAL A 45 -23.21 -26.17 -44.73
N SER A 46 -21.94 -25.77 -44.62
CA SER A 46 -21.07 -24.92 -45.48
C SER A 46 -21.59 -24.39 -46.83
N GLY A 47 -21.11 -23.21 -47.24
CA GLY A 47 -20.95 -22.86 -48.66
C GLY A 47 -20.74 -21.39 -48.98
N GLN A 48 -19.53 -21.04 -49.43
CA GLN A 48 -19.11 -19.77 -50.04
C GLN A 48 -20.00 -19.31 -51.20
N VAL A 49 -20.08 -18.00 -51.49
CA VAL A 49 -20.05 -17.48 -52.87
C VAL A 49 -19.42 -16.07 -52.95
N GLN A 50 -18.52 -15.93 -53.92
CA GLN A 50 -17.95 -14.74 -54.57
C GLN A 50 -18.87 -13.52 -54.76
N VAL A 51 -18.28 -12.32 -54.80
CA VAL A 51 -18.78 -11.24 -55.67
C VAL A 51 -17.64 -10.72 -56.54
N GLU A 52 -17.87 -10.85 -57.84
CA GLU A 52 -17.03 -10.52 -58.98
C GLU A 52 -17.28 -9.08 -59.44
N ARG A 53 -16.27 -8.47 -60.09
CA ARG A 53 -16.36 -7.18 -60.80
C ARG A 53 -17.27 -7.32 -62.03
N ASP A 54 -18.13 -6.33 -62.30
CA ASP A 54 -17.95 -5.42 -63.47
C ASP A 54 -19.14 -4.46 -63.70
N ARG A 55 -18.75 -3.21 -64.00
CA ARG A 55 -19.24 -2.28 -65.03
C ARG A 55 -20.70 -1.78 -65.13
N LEU A 56 -20.74 -0.44 -65.23
CA LEU A 56 -21.40 0.44 -66.23
C LEU A 56 -22.65 1.26 -65.82
N ALA A 57 -22.37 2.58 -65.75
CA ALA A 57 -23.04 3.70 -66.41
C ALA A 57 -24.44 4.16 -65.96
N PHE A 58 -24.50 5.40 -65.47
CA PHE A 58 -25.51 6.38 -65.90
C PHE A 58 -24.94 7.82 -65.85
N MET A 59 -25.45 8.64 -66.76
CA MET A 59 -24.87 9.87 -67.33
C MET A 59 -25.15 11.18 -66.57
N ASP A 60 -24.29 12.15 -66.91
CA ASP A 60 -24.49 13.61 -67.09
C ASP A 60 -24.73 14.58 -65.91
N GLY A 61 -23.89 15.62 -65.89
CA GLY A 61 -24.11 16.87 -65.17
C GLY A 61 -22.84 17.71 -65.01
N SER A 62 -22.61 18.65 -65.93
CA SER A 62 -21.52 19.63 -65.90
C SER A 62 -21.71 20.69 -64.80
N GLY A 63 -20.62 21.13 -64.16
CA GLY A 63 -20.66 22.21 -63.18
C GLY A 63 -19.30 22.61 -62.60
N SER A 64 -18.84 23.80 -62.97
CA SER A 64 -17.62 24.53 -62.58
C SER A 64 -17.45 24.76 -61.07
N GLY A 65 -16.21 24.70 -60.55
CA GLY A 65 -15.84 25.33 -59.27
C GLY A 65 -14.52 24.85 -58.66
N LYS A 66 -13.57 25.77 -58.43
CA LYS A 66 -12.22 25.56 -57.87
C LYS A 66 -12.18 24.93 -56.46
N GLU A 67 -11.28 23.98 -56.24
CA GLU A 67 -10.75 23.62 -54.90
C GLU A 67 -9.37 24.28 -54.65
N PRO A 68 -9.04 24.66 -53.40
CA PRO A 68 -7.76 25.28 -53.06
C PRO A 68 -6.65 24.23 -52.91
N ARG A 69 -5.41 24.60 -53.23
CA ARG A 69 -4.23 23.74 -53.03
C ARG A 69 -3.91 23.62 -51.52
N PRO A 70 -3.50 22.43 -51.03
CA PRO A 70 -2.98 22.29 -49.67
C PRO A 70 -1.57 22.91 -49.54
N SER A 71 -1.25 23.40 -48.35
CA SER A 71 0.00 24.06 -47.96
C SER A 71 1.18 23.10 -47.77
N GLU A 72 2.41 23.57 -48.03
CA GLU A 72 3.68 22.82 -47.93
C GLU A 72 3.97 22.19 -46.55
N GLU A 73 3.25 22.57 -45.49
CA GLU A 73 3.42 21.99 -44.15
C GLU A 73 3.00 20.50 -44.07
N ASP A 74 2.10 20.04 -44.95
CA ASP A 74 1.58 18.67 -44.94
C ASP A 74 2.54 17.67 -45.64
N ASP A 75 3.42 18.16 -46.52
CA ASP A 75 4.42 17.32 -47.18
C ASP A 75 5.61 17.00 -46.25
N VAL A 76 5.93 17.87 -45.27
CA VAL A 76 7.01 17.63 -44.28
C VAL A 76 6.60 16.56 -43.26
N LEU A 77 5.32 16.51 -42.87
CA LEU A 77 4.76 15.45 -42.01
C LEU A 77 4.68 14.11 -42.76
N ARG A 78 4.35 14.14 -44.05
CA ARG A 78 4.35 12.94 -44.90
C ARG A 78 5.77 12.40 -45.11
N GLU A 79 6.78 13.24 -45.30
CA GLU A 79 8.18 12.80 -45.41
C GLU A 79 8.74 12.21 -44.11
N GLN A 80 8.33 12.70 -42.93
CA GLN A 80 8.76 12.09 -41.66
C GLN A 80 8.12 10.73 -41.39
N SER A 81 6.91 10.48 -41.90
CA SER A 81 6.25 9.17 -41.80
C SER A 81 6.94 8.07 -42.61
N PHE A 82 7.67 8.44 -43.67
CA PHE A 82 8.38 7.51 -44.57
C PHE A 82 9.83 7.17 -44.15
N LYS A 83 10.38 7.84 -43.13
CA LYS A 83 11.76 7.57 -42.64
C LYS A 83 11.82 6.66 -41.41
N ARG A 84 10.68 6.16 -40.91
CA ARG A 84 10.68 5.08 -39.91
C ARG A 84 10.88 3.74 -40.62
N PRO A 85 11.93 2.95 -40.32
CA PRO A 85 12.06 1.61 -40.87
C PRO A 85 11.00 0.72 -40.19
N GLN A 86 9.83 0.58 -40.81
CA GLN A 86 8.99 -0.59 -40.58
C GLN A 86 9.70 -1.77 -41.23
N GLY A 87 10.29 -2.65 -40.41
CA GLY A 87 10.88 -3.90 -40.87
C GLY A 87 9.81 -4.77 -41.52
N LEU A 88 9.74 -4.72 -42.84
CA LEU A 88 8.93 -5.59 -43.68
C LEU A 88 9.56 -6.99 -43.67
N ASN A 89 8.86 -7.96 -43.08
CA ASN A 89 9.30 -9.35 -43.04
C ASN A 89 9.08 -10.00 -44.42
N LEU A 90 10.15 -10.06 -45.23
CA LEU A 90 10.13 -10.61 -46.59
C LEU A 90 10.29 -12.15 -46.64
N GLY A 91 10.18 -12.85 -45.51
CA GLY A 91 10.25 -14.31 -45.46
C GLY A 91 9.05 -15.03 -46.08
N SER A 92 7.91 -14.33 -46.29
CA SER A 92 6.69 -14.94 -46.82
C SER A 92 6.59 -14.93 -48.36
N PHE A 93 7.64 -14.49 -49.08
CA PHE A 93 7.58 -14.32 -50.54
C PHE A 93 8.75 -14.96 -51.32
N MET A 94 9.57 -15.80 -50.69
CA MET A 94 10.50 -16.67 -51.43
C MET A 94 10.03 -18.12 -51.36
N VAL A 95 9.47 -18.60 -52.47
CA VAL A 95 9.32 -20.04 -52.73
C VAL A 95 10.66 -20.53 -53.23
N ASP A 96 11.47 -21.12 -52.35
CA ASP A 96 12.63 -21.92 -52.75
C ASP A 96 12.31 -23.41 -52.60
N SER A 97 12.51 -24.12 -53.71
CA SER A 97 12.28 -25.54 -53.89
C SER A 97 13.56 -26.30 -53.56
N SER A 98 13.63 -26.95 -52.39
CA SER A 98 14.39 -28.19 -52.07
C SER A 98 14.44 -28.39 -50.54
N PRO A 99 14.31 -29.61 -50.00
CA PRO A 99 14.36 -29.85 -48.56
C PRO A 99 15.81 -30.01 -48.10
N PRO A 100 16.22 -29.29 -47.05
CA PRO A 100 17.06 -29.95 -46.04
C PRO A 100 16.72 -29.56 -44.59
N THR A 101 16.68 -30.59 -43.76
CA THR A 101 17.05 -30.68 -42.34
C THR A 101 16.34 -29.76 -41.35
N GLN A 102 15.42 -30.34 -40.57
CA GLN A 102 14.93 -29.80 -39.32
C GLN A 102 16.12 -29.53 -38.38
N PRO A 103 16.32 -28.29 -37.89
CA PRO A 103 17.02 -28.09 -36.64
C PRO A 103 16.14 -28.68 -35.54
N ASP A 104 16.71 -29.54 -34.70
CA ASP A 104 16.06 -30.06 -33.52
C ASP A 104 15.48 -28.91 -32.72
N ALA A 105 14.15 -28.78 -32.73
CA ALA A 105 13.44 -28.02 -31.72
C ALA A 105 13.70 -28.76 -30.41
N GLU A 106 14.63 -28.25 -29.61
CA GLU A 106 14.65 -28.53 -28.18
C GLU A 106 13.23 -28.35 -27.69
N VAL A 107 12.64 -29.47 -27.28
CA VAL A 107 11.35 -29.53 -26.61
C VAL A 107 11.51 -28.66 -25.37
N ALA A 108 11.01 -27.42 -25.44
CA ALA A 108 10.74 -26.64 -24.26
C ALA A 108 9.81 -27.50 -23.40
N ASP A 109 10.35 -27.92 -22.25
CA ASP A 109 9.63 -28.62 -21.20
C ASP A 109 8.52 -27.68 -20.73
N GLU A 110 7.35 -27.73 -21.39
CA GLU A 110 6.11 -27.10 -20.90
C GLU A 110 5.67 -27.87 -19.65
N ARG A 111 6.39 -27.62 -18.56
CA ARG A 111 5.89 -27.90 -17.22
C ARG A 111 4.61 -27.06 -17.07
N PRO A 112 3.48 -27.65 -16.64
CA PRO A 112 2.30 -26.87 -16.33
C PRO A 112 2.70 -25.83 -15.28
N GLU A 113 2.61 -24.54 -15.61
CA GLU A 113 2.71 -23.48 -14.61
C GLU A 113 1.61 -23.73 -13.58
N GLU A 114 1.97 -24.26 -12.41
CA GLU A 114 1.06 -24.26 -11.28
C GLU A 114 0.67 -22.80 -11.02
N PRO A 115 -0.62 -22.46 -10.93
CA PRO A 115 -1.03 -21.09 -10.67
C PRO A 115 -0.42 -20.66 -9.34
N VAL A 116 0.51 -19.71 -9.37
CA VAL A 116 1.12 -19.12 -8.17
C VAL A 116 -0.04 -18.66 -7.27
N GLN A 117 -0.18 -19.32 -6.13
CA GLN A 117 -1.26 -19.06 -5.20
C GLN A 117 -1.03 -17.68 -4.57
N THR A 118 -1.65 -16.65 -5.16
CA THR A 118 -1.52 -15.26 -4.71
C THR A 118 -2.18 -15.09 -3.33
N ASP A 119 -1.49 -14.41 -2.42
CA ASP A 119 -2.05 -14.06 -1.12
C ASP A 119 -3.17 -13.02 -1.33
N ALA A 120 -4.43 -13.45 -1.27
CA ALA A 120 -5.58 -12.59 -1.54
C ALA A 120 -5.63 -11.33 -0.67
N ALA A 121 -5.06 -11.34 0.54
CA ALA A 121 -5.01 -10.16 1.40
C ALA A 121 -4.06 -9.11 0.81
N VAL A 122 -2.90 -9.58 0.34
CA VAL A 122 -1.81 -8.75 -0.19
C VAL A 122 -2.09 -8.35 -1.64
N GLY A 123 -2.66 -9.25 -2.43
CA GLY A 123 -2.92 -9.10 -3.87
C GLY A 123 -1.69 -9.36 -4.74
N GLU A 124 -1.75 -8.87 -5.98
CA GLU A 124 -0.69 -8.98 -6.97
C GLU A 124 0.31 -7.84 -6.78
N ILE A 125 1.14 -7.95 -5.73
CA ILE A 125 2.28 -7.05 -5.51
C ILE A 125 3.53 -7.72 -6.10
N ASN A 126 4.37 -6.94 -6.76
CA ASN A 126 5.63 -7.45 -7.30
C ASN A 126 6.53 -7.93 -6.16
N GLU A 127 7.00 -9.19 -6.26
CA GLU A 127 8.04 -9.71 -5.37
C GLU A 127 9.28 -8.84 -5.46
N LEU A 128 9.75 -8.32 -4.32
CA LEU A 128 10.88 -7.39 -4.27
C LEU A 128 12.20 -8.08 -4.63
N PHE A 129 12.36 -9.35 -4.23
CA PHE A 129 13.54 -10.16 -4.51
C PHE A 129 13.13 -11.53 -5.03
N THR A 130 13.86 -12.02 -6.02
CA THR A 130 13.63 -13.33 -6.65
C THR A 130 14.96 -14.06 -6.82
N LEU A 131 14.94 -15.39 -6.77
CA LEU A 131 16.10 -16.22 -7.13
C LEU A 131 16.15 -16.48 -8.65
N GLU A 132 15.00 -16.46 -9.32
CA GLU A 132 14.88 -16.66 -10.76
C GLU A 132 14.91 -15.32 -11.50
N VAL A 133 15.64 -15.28 -12.61
CA VAL A 133 15.67 -14.09 -13.48
C VAL A 133 14.34 -14.01 -14.22
N SER A 134 13.40 -13.21 -13.71
CA SER A 134 12.12 -13.00 -14.36
C SER A 134 12.32 -12.38 -15.75
N GLN A 135 12.08 -13.17 -16.80
CA GLN A 135 11.96 -12.71 -18.18
C GLN A 135 10.53 -12.19 -18.40
N SER A 136 10.09 -11.22 -17.60
CA SER A 136 8.82 -10.55 -17.89
C SER A 136 8.97 -9.76 -19.20
N PRO A 137 8.07 -9.91 -20.19
CA PRO A 137 8.11 -9.14 -21.42
C PRO A 137 8.09 -7.66 -21.08
N VAL A 138 9.09 -6.90 -21.54
CA VAL A 138 9.11 -5.44 -21.39
C VAL A 138 7.90 -4.90 -22.18
N PRO A 139 6.87 -4.34 -21.52
CA PRO A 139 5.74 -3.79 -22.25
C PRO A 139 6.19 -2.54 -23.03
N ASP A 140 5.60 -2.33 -24.22
CA ASP A 140 5.80 -1.10 -24.99
C ASP A 140 5.30 0.11 -24.19
N SER A 141 6.26 0.83 -23.59
CA SER A 141 6.01 1.94 -22.66
C SER A 141 5.31 3.13 -23.31
N THR A 142 5.50 3.32 -24.62
CA THR A 142 4.97 4.48 -25.34
C THR A 142 3.48 4.32 -25.63
N THR A 143 3.08 3.15 -26.12
CA THR A 143 1.69 2.84 -26.41
C THR A 143 0.85 2.75 -25.14
N GLN A 144 1.37 2.12 -24.07
CA GLN A 144 0.65 2.05 -22.79
C GLN A 144 0.50 3.42 -22.14
N MET A 145 1.53 4.26 -22.15
CA MET A 145 1.46 5.61 -21.60
C MET A 145 0.44 6.48 -22.36
N ALA A 146 0.35 6.36 -23.68
CA ALA A 146 -0.65 7.09 -24.48
C ALA A 146 -2.08 6.65 -24.16
N VAL A 147 -2.35 5.34 -24.12
CA VAL A 147 -3.68 4.79 -23.79
C VAL A 147 -4.08 5.12 -22.35
N HIS A 148 -3.14 5.04 -21.40
CA HIS A 148 -3.40 5.38 -20.01
C HIS A 148 -3.62 6.90 -19.83
N ALA A 149 -2.85 7.74 -20.53
CA ALA A 149 -3.03 9.19 -20.50
C ALA A 149 -4.41 9.60 -21.02
N GLU A 150 -4.88 9.02 -22.13
CA GLU A 150 -6.21 9.32 -22.69
C GLU A 150 -7.34 8.95 -21.71
N GLN A 151 -7.28 7.77 -21.09
CA GLN A 151 -8.25 7.34 -20.08
C GLN A 151 -8.23 8.20 -18.80
N THR A 152 -7.05 8.71 -18.42
CA THR A 152 -6.87 9.51 -17.20
C THR A 152 -7.35 10.95 -17.39
N ILE A 153 -7.19 11.52 -18.60
CA ILE A 153 -7.65 12.88 -18.94
C ILE A 153 -9.17 13.01 -18.77
N GLY A 154 -9.95 12.02 -19.22
CA GLY A 154 -11.42 12.03 -19.08
C GLY A 154 -11.89 12.07 -17.62
N LYS A 155 -11.24 11.31 -16.73
CA LYS A 155 -11.54 11.30 -15.29
C LYS A 155 -11.05 12.58 -14.60
N GLY A 156 -9.86 13.07 -14.97
CA GLY A 156 -9.31 14.33 -14.45
C GLY A 156 -10.20 15.53 -14.75
N LEU A 157 -10.79 15.58 -15.95
CA LEU A 157 -11.72 16.65 -16.34
C LEU A 157 -13.02 16.62 -15.51
N ALA A 158 -13.54 15.44 -15.17
CA ALA A 158 -14.70 15.31 -14.29
C ALA A 158 -14.40 15.83 -12.86
N VAL A 159 -13.22 15.51 -12.31
CA VAL A 159 -12.79 16.04 -10.99
C VAL A 159 -12.65 17.56 -11.03
N ALA A 160 -12.01 18.10 -12.06
CA ALA A 160 -11.87 19.56 -12.24
C ALA A 160 -13.24 20.25 -12.32
N MET A 161 -14.19 19.64 -13.03
CA MET A 161 -15.56 20.11 -13.11
C MET A 161 -16.24 20.16 -11.73
N VAL A 162 -16.10 19.12 -10.90
CA VAL A 162 -16.62 19.14 -9.52
C VAL A 162 -16.05 20.29 -8.72
N VAL A 163 -14.73 20.52 -8.80
CA VAL A 163 -14.05 21.60 -8.07
C VAL A 163 -14.56 22.97 -8.53
N VAL A 164 -14.60 23.22 -9.84
CA VAL A 164 -15.06 24.50 -10.40
C VAL A 164 -16.51 24.79 -10.04
N TRP A 165 -17.42 23.83 -10.20
CA TRP A 165 -18.83 24.01 -9.83
C TRP A 165 -19.04 24.16 -8.32
N THR A 166 -18.23 23.48 -7.50
CA THR A 166 -18.23 23.68 -6.05
C THR A 166 -17.79 25.11 -5.69
N ALA A 167 -16.75 25.63 -6.34
CA ALA A 167 -16.28 27.00 -6.12
C ALA A 167 -17.31 28.05 -6.58
N ILE A 168 -17.95 27.83 -7.74
CA ILE A 168 -19.05 28.68 -8.20
C ILE A 168 -20.20 28.66 -7.19
N GLY A 169 -20.59 27.48 -6.70
CA GLY A 169 -21.60 27.34 -5.66
C GLY A 169 -21.26 28.13 -4.39
N ALA A 170 -20.05 27.97 -3.87
CA ALA A 170 -19.58 28.75 -2.72
C ALA A 170 -19.63 30.25 -2.98
N LEU A 171 -19.26 30.71 -4.19
CA LEU A 171 -19.32 32.13 -4.57
C LEU A 171 -20.78 32.64 -4.63
N VAL A 172 -21.69 31.86 -5.20
CA VAL A 172 -23.14 32.17 -5.25
C VAL A 172 -23.72 32.29 -3.83
N GLY A 173 -23.37 31.38 -2.91
CA GLY A 173 -23.84 31.41 -1.52
C GLY A 173 -23.19 32.52 -0.66
N THR A 174 -21.95 32.91 -0.97
CA THR A 174 -21.21 33.89 -0.16
C THR A 174 -21.34 35.33 -0.63
N VAL A 175 -21.48 35.56 -1.94
CA VAL A 175 -21.45 36.91 -2.55
C VAL A 175 -22.84 37.47 -2.82
N LEU A 176 -23.82 36.63 -3.21
CA LEU A 176 -25.15 37.12 -3.55
C LEU A 176 -26.00 37.38 -2.29
N PRO A 177 -27.02 38.27 -2.38
CA PRO A 177 -28.00 38.45 -1.31
C PRO A 177 -28.72 37.13 -0.98
N PRO A 178 -29.08 36.86 0.29
CA PRO A 178 -29.57 35.54 0.74
C PRO A 178 -30.68 34.93 -0.13
N LEU A 179 -31.69 35.72 -0.52
CA LEU A 179 -32.79 35.23 -1.37
C LEU A 179 -32.33 34.82 -2.77
N LEU A 180 -31.43 35.60 -3.38
CA LEU A 180 -30.91 35.31 -4.72
C LEU A 180 -29.89 34.17 -4.69
N GLY A 181 -29.03 34.13 -3.67
CA GLY A 181 -28.09 33.04 -3.44
C GLY A 181 -28.82 31.72 -3.22
N GLY A 182 -29.81 31.69 -2.32
CA GLY A 182 -30.59 30.49 -2.01
C GLY A 182 -31.37 29.97 -3.22
N PHE A 183 -32.04 30.85 -3.97
CA PHE A 183 -32.72 30.49 -5.20
C PHE A 183 -31.74 29.99 -6.27
N GLY A 184 -30.61 30.67 -6.44
CA GLY A 184 -29.56 30.30 -7.40
C GLY A 184 -28.98 28.92 -7.13
N LEU A 185 -28.60 28.64 -5.88
CA LEU A 185 -28.09 27.34 -5.47
C LEU A 185 -29.10 26.21 -5.66
N LEU A 186 -30.37 26.45 -5.29
CA LEU A 186 -31.43 25.46 -5.47
C LEU A 186 -31.70 25.17 -6.95
N LEU A 187 -31.72 26.20 -7.81
CA LEU A 187 -31.89 26.03 -9.25
C LEU A 187 -30.71 25.28 -9.88
N MET A 188 -29.48 25.63 -9.49
CA MET A 188 -28.27 24.94 -9.95
C MET A 188 -28.28 23.46 -9.51
N ALA A 189 -28.64 23.17 -8.27
CA ALA A 189 -28.76 21.80 -7.78
C ALA A 189 -29.87 21.02 -8.51
N ALA A 190 -31.04 21.63 -8.72
CA ALA A 190 -32.13 20.99 -9.47
C ALA A 190 -31.75 20.73 -10.94
N PHE A 191 -31.06 21.68 -11.58
CA PHE A 191 -30.56 21.52 -12.95
C PHE A 191 -29.52 20.41 -13.04
N GLY A 192 -28.59 20.34 -12.08
CA GLY A 192 -27.61 19.27 -12.02
C GLY A 192 -28.25 17.90 -11.80
N LEU A 193 -29.23 17.77 -10.90
CA LEU A 193 -29.97 16.51 -10.71
C LEU A 193 -30.74 16.10 -11.98
N PHE A 194 -31.34 17.07 -12.68
CA PHE A 194 -32.02 16.80 -13.95
C PHE A 194 -31.06 16.25 -15.02
N LEU A 195 -29.87 16.84 -15.15
CA LEU A 195 -28.83 16.35 -16.06
C LEU A 195 -28.32 14.97 -15.62
N GLY A 196 -28.07 14.79 -14.32
CA GLY A 196 -27.64 13.52 -13.73
C GLY A 196 -28.60 12.38 -14.03
N GLU A 197 -29.89 12.57 -13.75
CA GLU A 197 -30.95 11.58 -14.00
C GLU A 197 -31.04 11.18 -15.49
N ARG A 198 -30.81 12.14 -16.40
CA ARG A 198 -30.86 11.90 -17.85
C ARG A 198 -29.62 11.18 -18.37
N TRP A 199 -28.44 11.53 -17.85
CA TRP A 199 -27.16 11.08 -18.40
C TRP A 199 -26.62 9.81 -17.77
N ILE A 200 -26.95 9.49 -16.51
CA ILE A 200 -26.59 8.21 -15.88
C ILE A 200 -27.16 7.03 -16.70
N ARG A 201 -28.33 7.19 -17.33
CA ARG A 201 -28.95 6.13 -18.13
C ARG A 201 -28.25 5.86 -19.48
N ARG A 202 -27.16 6.58 -19.81
CA ARG A 202 -26.46 6.47 -21.09
C ARG A 202 -25.00 6.11 -20.85
N ASP A 203 -24.57 4.96 -21.36
CA ASP A 203 -23.21 4.42 -21.12
C ASP A 203 -22.09 5.44 -21.44
N ALA A 204 -22.18 6.13 -22.58
CA ALA A 204 -21.18 7.12 -22.99
C ALA A 204 -21.12 8.37 -22.09
N MET A 205 -22.20 8.68 -21.35
CA MET A 205 -22.32 9.87 -20.51
C MET A 205 -22.46 9.52 -19.02
N HIS A 206 -22.27 8.24 -18.67
CA HIS A 206 -22.53 7.70 -17.36
C HIS A 206 -21.73 8.42 -16.27
N LEU A 207 -20.41 8.51 -16.44
CA LEU A 207 -19.51 9.23 -15.52
C LEU A 207 -19.88 10.72 -15.38
N LEU A 208 -20.30 11.36 -16.47
CA LEU A 208 -20.72 12.77 -16.43
C LEU A 208 -22.04 12.93 -15.68
N GLY A 209 -22.98 11.99 -15.85
CA GLY A 209 -24.22 11.95 -15.09
C GLY A 209 -23.98 11.82 -13.60
N ILE A 210 -23.12 10.89 -13.17
CA ILE A 210 -22.70 10.73 -11.76
C ILE A 210 -22.10 12.03 -11.23
N THR A 211 -21.22 12.65 -12.01
CA THR A 211 -20.55 13.90 -11.66
C THR A 211 -21.55 15.01 -11.35
N TRP A 212 -22.62 15.14 -12.15
CA TRP A 212 -23.68 16.12 -11.91
C TRP A 212 -24.51 15.83 -10.66
N VAL A 213 -24.79 14.57 -10.34
CA VAL A 213 -25.47 14.23 -9.09
C VAL A 213 -24.60 14.60 -7.89
N ILE A 214 -23.30 14.30 -7.94
CA ILE A 214 -22.32 14.68 -6.89
C ILE A 214 -22.29 16.20 -6.69
N ILE A 215 -22.17 16.97 -7.78
CA ILE A 215 -22.17 18.44 -7.75
C ILE A 215 -23.46 18.94 -7.11
N SER A 216 -24.61 18.42 -7.53
CA SER A 216 -25.91 18.85 -7.02
C SER A 216 -26.04 18.61 -5.52
N MET A 217 -25.60 17.44 -5.05
CA MET A 217 -25.59 17.15 -3.62
C MET A 217 -24.65 18.07 -2.86
N LYS A 218 -23.44 18.37 -3.39
CA LYS A 218 -22.54 19.38 -2.77
C LYS A 218 -23.20 20.75 -2.66
N LEU A 219 -23.91 21.19 -3.70
CA LEU A 219 -24.63 22.46 -3.69
C LEU A 219 -25.77 22.47 -2.66
N LEU A 220 -26.49 21.36 -2.49
CA LEU A 220 -27.54 21.24 -1.47
C LEU A 220 -26.97 21.26 -0.04
N TYR A 221 -25.83 20.61 0.20
CA TYR A 221 -25.13 20.73 1.49
C TYR A 221 -24.66 22.16 1.74
N GLY A 222 -24.08 22.81 0.73
CA GLY A 222 -23.70 24.23 0.78
C GLY A 222 -24.88 25.13 1.10
N LEU A 223 -26.01 24.96 0.41
CA LEU A 223 -27.24 25.71 0.64
C LEU A 223 -27.73 25.60 2.08
N ALA A 224 -27.65 24.42 2.69
CA ALA A 224 -28.07 24.23 4.07
C ALA A 224 -27.11 24.86 5.09
N LEU A 225 -25.80 24.87 4.81
CA LEU A 225 -24.82 25.64 5.60
C LEU A 225 -25.03 27.16 5.45
N ASP A 226 -25.29 27.63 4.23
CA ASP A 226 -25.57 29.04 3.96
C ASP A 226 -26.90 29.49 4.58
N ALA A 227 -27.94 28.64 4.57
CA ALA A 227 -29.21 28.91 5.26
C ALA A 227 -29.02 29.09 6.77
N TRP A 228 -28.14 28.30 7.40
CA TRP A 228 -27.75 28.51 8.80
C TRP A 228 -27.01 29.85 8.98
N ARG A 229 -26.01 30.14 8.12
CA ARG A 229 -25.25 31.40 8.17
C ARG A 229 -26.13 32.65 7.95
N TRP A 230 -27.20 32.54 7.17
CA TRP A 230 -28.15 33.63 6.93
C TRP A 230 -29.22 33.79 8.02
N GLY A 231 -29.23 32.94 9.05
CA GLY A 231 -30.23 32.96 10.13
C GLY A 231 -31.62 32.49 9.70
N TRP A 232 -31.72 31.70 8.61
CA TRP A 232 -33.01 31.19 8.14
C TRP A 232 -33.55 30.04 9.01
N LEU A 233 -32.70 29.45 9.83
CA LEU A 233 -33.06 28.36 10.74
C LEU A 233 -33.56 28.87 12.10
N ASP A 234 -33.53 30.17 12.33
CA ASP A 234 -33.94 30.80 13.58
C ASP A 234 -35.46 30.70 13.80
N GLY A 235 -35.88 30.55 15.05
CA GLY A 235 -37.30 30.58 15.41
C GLY A 235 -38.10 29.30 15.14
N LEU A 236 -37.43 28.21 14.72
CA LEU A 236 -38.06 26.89 14.46
C LEU A 236 -38.32 26.04 15.73
N GLY A 237 -38.20 26.61 16.93
CA GLY A 237 -38.52 25.95 18.20
C GLY A 237 -37.45 24.99 18.74
N LEU A 238 -36.33 24.81 18.03
CA LEU A 238 -35.13 24.09 18.45
C LEU A 238 -33.89 24.99 18.28
N PRO A 239 -32.76 24.71 18.97
CA PRO A 239 -31.50 25.40 18.71
C PRO A 239 -31.08 25.29 17.24
N GLU A 240 -30.62 26.38 16.64
CA GLU A 240 -30.24 26.46 15.21
C GLU A 240 -29.26 25.35 14.79
N SER A 241 -28.30 25.01 15.64
CA SER A 241 -27.32 23.94 15.39
C SER A 241 -27.96 22.56 15.31
N GLN A 242 -29.01 22.29 16.09
CA GLN A 242 -29.75 21.03 16.03
C GLN A 242 -30.61 20.95 14.77
N VAL A 243 -31.22 22.07 14.36
CA VAL A 243 -31.99 22.16 13.10
C VAL A 243 -31.07 21.95 11.89
N LEU A 244 -29.90 22.58 11.88
CA LEU A 244 -28.89 22.36 10.83
C LEU A 244 -28.46 20.89 10.81
N GLY A 245 -28.17 20.29 11.97
CA GLY A 245 -27.82 18.88 12.07
C GLY A 245 -28.90 17.96 11.50
N ALA A 246 -30.17 18.21 11.82
CA ALA A 246 -31.30 17.45 11.28
C ALA A 246 -31.45 17.63 9.76
N LEU A 247 -31.30 18.85 9.24
CA LEU A 247 -31.33 19.15 7.80
C LEU A 247 -30.18 18.46 7.05
N MET A 248 -28.98 18.50 7.62
CA MET A 248 -27.80 17.80 7.10
C MET A 248 -28.03 16.28 7.06
N LEU A 249 -28.57 15.68 8.13
CA LEU A 249 -28.91 14.25 8.16
C LEU A 249 -29.99 13.89 7.14
N ALA A 250 -30.99 14.75 6.93
CA ALA A 250 -32.00 14.57 5.90
C ALA A 250 -31.40 14.58 4.49
N LEU A 251 -30.45 15.50 4.23
CA LEU A 251 -29.71 15.54 2.96
C LEU A 251 -28.80 14.31 2.77
N VAL A 252 -28.17 13.81 3.83
CA VAL A 252 -27.45 12.53 3.80
C VAL A 252 -28.41 11.40 3.44
N GLY A 253 -29.61 11.34 4.04
CA GLY A 253 -30.65 10.37 3.68
C GLY A 253 -31.10 10.46 2.22
N LEU A 254 -31.29 11.68 1.70
CA LEU A 254 -31.57 11.92 0.28
C LEU A 254 -30.43 11.41 -0.61
N ASN A 255 -29.18 11.66 -0.22
CA ASN A 255 -28.01 11.22 -0.96
C ASN A 255 -27.91 9.68 -1.01
N VAL A 256 -28.17 9.02 0.12
CA VAL A 256 -28.25 7.55 0.17
C VAL A 256 -29.38 7.04 -0.73
N ALA A 257 -30.55 7.68 -0.72
CA ALA A 257 -31.66 7.31 -1.60
C ALA A 257 -31.30 7.47 -3.09
N LEU A 258 -30.58 8.54 -3.46
CA LEU A 258 -30.07 8.73 -4.82
C LEU A 258 -29.04 7.65 -5.18
N ALA A 259 -28.17 7.27 -4.25
CA ALA A 259 -27.21 6.19 -4.47
C ALA A 259 -27.91 4.84 -4.74
N PHE A 260 -28.99 4.54 -4.02
CA PHE A 260 -29.82 3.35 -4.31
C PHE A 260 -30.59 3.47 -5.62
N ARG A 261 -31.09 4.66 -5.96
CA ARG A 261 -31.81 4.91 -7.22
C ARG A 261 -30.91 4.72 -8.44
N HIS A 262 -29.67 5.19 -8.36
CA HIS A 262 -28.72 5.14 -9.47
C HIS A 262 -27.81 3.92 -9.45
N ASP A 263 -27.84 3.15 -8.36
CA ASP A 263 -26.90 2.06 -8.08
C ASP A 263 -25.42 2.47 -8.18
N GLU A 264 -25.09 3.63 -7.58
CA GLU A 264 -23.75 4.21 -7.68
C GLU A 264 -23.03 4.37 -6.35
N ASP A 265 -21.87 3.72 -6.24
CA ASP A 265 -21.04 3.76 -5.04
C ASP A 265 -20.43 5.13 -4.79
N ALA A 266 -20.16 5.92 -5.83
CA ALA A 266 -19.57 7.26 -5.70
C ALA A 266 -20.50 8.24 -4.98
N ILE A 267 -21.81 8.11 -5.24
CA ILE A 267 -22.87 8.89 -4.59
C ILE A 267 -23.01 8.44 -3.12
N ALA A 268 -23.01 7.14 -2.87
CA ALA A 268 -23.04 6.58 -1.51
C ALA A 268 -21.84 7.03 -0.68
N ALA A 269 -20.62 6.95 -1.23
CA ALA A 269 -19.40 7.36 -0.56
C ALA A 269 -19.44 8.83 -0.11
N GLN A 270 -19.96 9.73 -0.95
CA GLN A 270 -20.13 11.15 -0.59
C GLN A 270 -21.02 11.31 0.65
N SER A 271 -22.12 10.57 0.74
CA SER A 271 -23.06 10.68 1.87
C SER A 271 -22.39 10.35 3.21
N ALA A 272 -21.51 9.36 3.22
CA ALA A 272 -20.80 8.97 4.42
C ALA A 272 -19.64 9.90 4.78
N LEU A 273 -18.87 10.38 3.79
CA LEU A 273 -17.82 11.38 4.05
C LEU A 273 -18.42 12.64 4.68
N VAL A 274 -19.60 13.05 4.19
CA VAL A 274 -20.36 14.15 4.79
C VAL A 274 -20.83 13.79 6.20
N LEU A 275 -21.31 12.57 6.44
CA LEU A 275 -21.73 12.14 7.77
C LEU A 275 -20.57 12.11 8.79
N PHE A 276 -19.36 11.71 8.39
CA PHE A 276 -18.15 11.84 9.23
C PHE A 276 -17.86 13.32 9.56
N ALA A 277 -17.94 14.22 8.59
CA ALA A 277 -17.73 15.65 8.81
C ALA A 277 -18.79 16.29 9.73
N ILE A 278 -20.06 15.94 9.56
CA ILE A 278 -21.14 16.35 10.47
C ILE A 278 -20.92 15.76 11.87
N GLY A 279 -20.50 14.50 11.96
CA GLY A 279 -20.18 13.84 13.22
C GLY A 279 -19.10 14.57 14.02
N SER A 280 -18.07 15.07 13.34
CA SER A 280 -17.03 15.88 13.94
C SER A 280 -17.52 17.22 14.47
N SER A 281 -18.34 17.93 13.70
CA SER A 281 -18.82 19.26 14.08
C SER A 281 -19.86 19.21 15.21
N ALA A 282 -20.59 18.11 15.29
CA ALA A 282 -21.52 17.83 16.38
C ALA A 282 -20.85 17.70 17.75
N GLY A 283 -19.52 17.56 17.81
CA GLY A 283 -18.75 17.63 19.06
C GLY A 283 -18.99 18.91 19.86
N ALA A 284 -19.20 20.05 19.19
CA ALA A 284 -19.54 21.30 19.86
C ALA A 284 -20.86 21.25 20.65
N VAL A 285 -21.76 20.32 20.30
CA VAL A 285 -23.09 20.16 20.92
C VAL A 285 -23.12 18.97 21.88
N TYR A 286 -22.47 17.86 21.53
CA TYR A 286 -22.58 16.57 22.23
C TYR A 286 -21.29 16.11 22.92
N GLY A 287 -20.21 16.90 22.86
CA GLY A 287 -18.91 16.58 23.44
C GLY A 287 -18.23 15.37 22.80
N GLU A 288 -17.18 14.87 23.46
CA GLU A 288 -16.34 13.75 22.99
C GLU A 288 -17.13 12.46 22.74
N VAL A 289 -18.06 12.12 23.63
CA VAL A 289 -18.92 10.93 23.50
C VAL A 289 -19.82 11.05 22.27
N GLY A 290 -20.33 12.25 21.99
CA GLY A 290 -21.11 12.52 20.78
C GLY A 290 -20.30 12.28 19.51
N ILE A 291 -19.05 12.76 19.46
CA ILE A 291 -18.13 12.51 18.33
C ILE A 291 -17.93 11.01 18.15
N ALA A 292 -17.62 10.28 19.22
CA ALA A 292 -17.39 8.84 19.16
C ALA A 292 -18.62 8.08 18.61
N ILE A 293 -19.82 8.39 19.12
CA ILE A 293 -21.07 7.76 18.64
C ILE A 293 -21.32 8.07 17.16
N LEU A 294 -21.11 9.31 16.73
CA LEU A 294 -21.37 9.72 15.35
C LEU A 294 -20.34 9.13 14.38
N ILE A 295 -19.08 8.97 14.78
CA ILE A 295 -18.07 8.22 14.02
C ILE A 295 -18.49 6.76 13.87
N VAL A 296 -18.95 6.10 14.94
CA VAL A 296 -19.44 4.71 14.88
C VAL A 296 -20.66 4.61 13.97
N MET A 297 -21.59 5.57 14.04
CA MET A 297 -22.78 5.60 13.18
C MET A 297 -22.41 5.82 11.71
N ALA A 298 -21.46 6.71 11.41
CA ALA A 298 -20.97 6.94 10.05
C ALA A 298 -20.27 5.70 9.48
N MET A 299 -19.43 5.04 10.28
CA MET A 299 -18.80 3.77 9.94
C MET A 299 -19.85 2.66 9.71
N ALA A 300 -20.84 2.56 10.60
CA ALA A 300 -21.91 1.57 10.48
C ALA A 300 -22.75 1.79 9.21
N LEU A 301 -23.03 3.05 8.84
CA LEU A 301 -23.70 3.38 7.58
C LEU A 301 -22.85 2.92 6.38
N MET A 302 -21.55 3.24 6.35
CA MET A 302 -20.66 2.83 5.26
C MET A 302 -20.57 1.32 5.10
N HIS A 303 -20.31 0.62 6.19
CA HIS A 303 -20.23 -0.84 6.18
C HIS A 303 -21.58 -1.48 5.88
N GLY A 304 -22.67 -0.91 6.39
CA GLY A 304 -24.04 -1.34 6.06
C GLY A 304 -24.33 -1.22 4.57
N LEU A 305 -24.02 -0.08 3.95
CA LEU A 305 -24.16 0.12 2.51
C LEU A 305 -23.27 -0.83 1.71
N ALA A 306 -22.03 -1.03 2.15
CA ALA A 306 -21.12 -1.99 1.52
C ALA A 306 -21.68 -3.42 1.54
N LEU A 307 -22.25 -3.86 2.68
CA LEU A 307 -22.88 -5.17 2.83
C LEU A 307 -24.14 -5.31 1.96
N ILE A 308 -25.03 -4.32 1.98
CA ILE A 308 -26.29 -4.35 1.22
C ILE A 308 -26.01 -4.37 -0.28
N ARG A 309 -25.00 -3.62 -0.74
CA ARG A 309 -24.66 -3.46 -2.16
C ARG A 309 -23.59 -4.44 -2.65
N SER A 310 -23.00 -5.24 -1.76
CA SER A 310 -21.80 -6.05 -2.04
C SER A 310 -20.69 -5.22 -2.72
N SER A 311 -20.44 -4.01 -2.21
CA SER A 311 -19.48 -3.06 -2.80
C SER A 311 -18.13 -3.08 -2.08
N GLY A 312 -17.08 -3.47 -2.81
CA GLY A 312 -15.69 -3.34 -2.35
C GLY A 312 -15.22 -1.87 -2.24
N ASN A 313 -15.76 -0.95 -3.05
CA ASN A 313 -15.44 0.47 -2.96
C ASN A 313 -15.85 1.06 -1.62
N LEU A 314 -17.11 0.81 -1.22
CA LEU A 314 -17.65 1.30 0.04
C LEU A 314 -17.00 0.63 1.25
N ALA A 315 -16.70 -0.67 1.15
CA ALA A 315 -15.96 -1.38 2.20
C ALA A 315 -14.56 -0.79 2.41
N SER A 316 -13.81 -0.62 1.31
CA SER A 316 -12.44 -0.07 1.33
C SER A 316 -12.39 1.36 1.89
N LEU A 317 -13.35 2.21 1.50
CA LEU A 317 -13.49 3.56 2.05
C LEU A 317 -13.95 3.56 3.51
N GLY A 318 -14.87 2.67 3.90
CA GLY A 318 -15.31 2.53 5.29
C GLY A 318 -14.15 2.17 6.24
N ILE A 319 -13.33 1.21 5.83
CA ILE A 319 -12.13 0.77 6.59
C ILE A 319 -11.12 1.92 6.74
N SER A 320 -10.78 2.58 5.64
CA SER A 320 -9.75 3.62 5.65
C SER A 320 -10.19 4.91 6.33
N MET A 321 -11.40 5.40 5.99
CA MET A 321 -11.90 6.69 6.48
C MET A 321 -12.22 6.67 7.97
N SER A 322 -12.80 5.57 8.48
CA SER A 322 -13.17 5.48 9.90
C SER A 322 -11.95 5.61 10.82
N TYR A 323 -10.82 4.98 10.50
CA TYR A 323 -9.60 5.18 11.27
C TYR A 323 -8.96 6.54 11.06
N LEU A 324 -8.92 7.03 9.83
CA LEU A 324 -8.36 8.35 9.55
C LEU A 324 -9.05 9.42 10.41
N TRP A 325 -10.38 9.32 10.55
CA TRP A 325 -11.16 10.22 11.38
C TRP A 325 -10.92 10.06 12.88
N VAL A 326 -10.79 8.82 13.38
CA VAL A 326 -10.38 8.57 14.78
C VAL A 326 -9.00 9.18 15.05
N GLY A 327 -8.05 9.03 14.11
CA GLY A 327 -6.73 9.63 14.18
C GLY A 327 -6.75 11.15 14.20
N VAL A 328 -7.56 11.78 13.35
CA VAL A 328 -7.73 13.24 13.33
C VAL A 328 -8.23 13.75 14.68
N HIS A 329 -9.22 13.10 15.29
CA HIS A 329 -9.74 13.48 16.60
C HIS A 329 -8.83 13.11 17.79
N ALA A 330 -7.84 12.24 17.59
CA ALA A 330 -6.82 11.95 18.60
C ALA A 330 -5.67 12.96 18.55
N LEU A 331 -5.31 13.49 17.36
CA LEU A 331 -4.23 14.46 17.18
C LEU A 331 -4.68 15.92 17.12
N SER A 332 -5.97 16.18 16.95
CA SER A 332 -6.48 17.56 16.88
C SER A 332 -6.05 18.32 18.14
N ASN A 333 -5.87 19.63 17.98
CA ASN A 333 -5.67 20.54 19.10
C ASN A 333 -6.44 21.82 18.75
N ASP A 334 -7.77 21.77 18.91
CA ASP A 334 -8.72 22.81 18.51
C ASP A 334 -8.55 23.29 17.06
N TRP A 335 -8.38 22.33 16.14
CA TRP A 335 -8.19 22.65 14.74
C TRP A 335 -9.44 23.31 14.15
N ASN A 336 -9.26 24.47 13.54
CA ASN A 336 -10.32 25.18 12.84
C ASN A 336 -10.18 24.98 11.32
N ILE A 337 -10.98 24.09 10.75
CA ILE A 337 -11.01 23.83 9.30
C ILE A 337 -12.30 24.38 8.72
N LEU A 338 -12.22 25.43 7.90
CA LEU A 338 -13.37 26.02 7.18
C LEU A 338 -14.57 26.34 8.10
N SER A 339 -14.31 26.84 9.31
CA SER A 339 -15.28 27.15 10.38
C SER A 339 -15.82 25.96 11.18
N LEU A 340 -15.29 24.75 10.96
CA LEU A 340 -15.53 23.59 11.82
C LEU A 340 -14.40 23.48 12.85
N THR A 341 -14.75 23.57 14.13
CA THR A 341 -13.87 23.25 15.26
C THR A 341 -13.84 21.74 15.45
N LEU A 342 -12.69 21.12 15.18
CA LEU A 342 -12.43 19.72 15.49
C LEU A 342 -11.98 19.61 16.94
N LEU A 343 -12.84 19.05 17.79
CA LEU A 343 -12.52 18.76 19.19
C LEU A 343 -11.76 17.45 19.32
N THR A 344 -10.80 17.44 20.24
CA THR A 344 -10.00 16.26 20.58
C THR A 344 -10.79 15.35 21.51
N ILE A 345 -10.62 14.03 21.37
CA ILE A 345 -11.14 13.06 22.33
C ILE A 345 -10.08 12.89 23.41
N GLU A 346 -10.24 13.60 24.53
CA GLU A 346 -9.28 13.59 25.65
C GLU A 346 -9.46 12.38 26.56
N ASN A 347 -10.68 11.84 26.67
CA ASN A 347 -10.94 10.70 27.53
C ASN A 347 -10.36 9.39 26.95
N ASP A 348 -9.30 8.87 27.56
CA ASP A 348 -8.61 7.63 27.17
C ASP A 348 -9.55 6.44 27.00
N LEU A 349 -10.49 6.25 27.92
CA LEU A 349 -11.44 5.13 27.85
C LEU A 349 -12.37 5.27 26.63
N THR A 350 -12.87 6.48 26.37
CA THR A 350 -13.75 6.77 25.23
C THR A 350 -13.02 6.53 23.91
N LEU A 351 -11.79 7.04 23.78
CA LEU A 351 -10.96 6.84 22.59
C LEU A 351 -10.60 5.36 22.39
N PHE A 352 -10.25 4.66 23.47
CA PHE A 352 -9.92 3.23 23.43
C PHE A 352 -11.12 2.36 23.02
N LEU A 353 -12.31 2.66 23.55
CA LEU A 353 -13.55 1.96 23.18
C LEU A 353 -13.95 2.24 21.73
N LEU A 354 -13.85 3.50 21.30
CA LEU A 354 -14.08 3.89 19.91
C LEU A 354 -13.13 3.12 18.97
N LEU A 355 -11.84 3.12 19.27
CA LEU A 355 -10.83 2.41 18.51
C LEU A 355 -11.13 0.90 18.50
N SER A 356 -11.56 0.31 19.61
CA SER A 356 -11.95 -1.12 19.69
C SER A 356 -13.10 -1.47 18.77
N VAL A 357 -14.16 -0.67 18.76
CA VAL A 357 -15.34 -0.90 17.90
C VAL A 357 -14.98 -0.72 16.43
N VAL A 358 -14.30 0.37 16.08
CA VAL A 358 -13.85 0.65 14.71
C VAL A 358 -12.91 -0.45 14.23
N THR A 359 -11.97 -0.89 15.08
CA THR A 359 -11.02 -1.95 14.76
C THR A 359 -11.70 -3.28 14.46
N ALA A 360 -12.62 -3.70 15.33
CA ALA A 360 -13.35 -4.96 15.13
C ALA A 360 -14.19 -4.93 13.84
N ALA A 361 -14.88 -3.81 13.57
CA ALA A 361 -15.68 -3.64 12.36
C ALA A 361 -14.80 -3.63 11.09
N ASN A 362 -13.72 -2.85 11.09
CA ASN A 362 -12.79 -2.73 9.97
C ASN A 362 -12.10 -4.07 9.65
N ALA A 363 -11.61 -4.77 10.67
CA ALA A 363 -11.00 -6.09 10.52
C ALA A 363 -11.98 -7.11 9.92
N SER A 364 -13.25 -7.06 10.35
CA SER A 364 -14.30 -7.96 9.83
C SER A 364 -14.64 -7.64 8.38
N MET A 365 -14.80 -6.36 8.04
CA MET A 365 -15.12 -5.92 6.67
C MET A 365 -13.98 -6.19 5.70
N ALA A 366 -12.73 -5.97 6.12
CA ALA A 366 -11.55 -6.27 5.32
C ALA A 366 -11.49 -7.76 4.95
N ALA A 367 -11.82 -8.65 5.89
CA ALA A 367 -11.87 -10.09 5.64
C ALA A 367 -13.05 -10.49 4.74
N ALA A 368 -14.23 -9.90 4.96
CA ALA A 368 -15.45 -10.22 4.20
C ALA A 368 -15.38 -9.77 2.74
N PHE A 369 -14.74 -8.62 2.47
CA PHE A 369 -14.70 -8.00 1.13
C PHE A 369 -13.41 -8.23 0.37
N VAL A 370 -12.48 -9.05 0.88
CA VAL A 370 -11.13 -9.19 0.29
C VAL A 370 -11.12 -9.54 -1.21
N HIS A 371 -12.10 -10.30 -1.68
CA HIS A 371 -12.21 -10.74 -3.07
C HIS A 371 -12.96 -9.74 -3.98
N HIS A 372 -13.42 -8.60 -3.46
CA HIS A 372 -14.12 -7.59 -4.24
C HIS A 372 -13.13 -6.60 -4.86
N GLU A 373 -13.46 -6.11 -6.05
CA GLU A 373 -12.73 -5.01 -6.66
C GLU A 373 -12.97 -3.71 -5.91
N ASN A 374 -11.98 -2.82 -5.92
CA ASN A 374 -12.11 -1.49 -5.32
C ASN A 374 -11.23 -0.44 -6.02
N TRP A 375 -11.64 0.82 -5.90
CA TRP A 375 -10.94 1.96 -6.48
C TRP A 375 -9.52 2.14 -5.96
N LEU A 376 -9.25 1.88 -4.67
CA LEU A 376 -7.91 2.10 -4.12
C LEU A 376 -6.89 1.13 -4.75
N SER A 377 -7.25 -0.16 -4.86
CA SER A 377 -6.43 -1.15 -5.57
C SER A 377 -6.25 -0.81 -7.05
N GLN A 378 -7.29 -0.29 -7.72
CA GLN A 378 -7.20 0.15 -9.11
C GLN A 378 -6.31 1.39 -9.26
N ALA A 379 -6.33 2.32 -8.30
CA ALA A 379 -5.47 3.49 -8.29
C ALA A 379 -4.00 3.10 -8.15
N VAL A 380 -3.66 2.16 -7.24
CA VAL A 380 -2.29 1.66 -7.12
C VAL A 380 -1.84 0.94 -8.39
N LYS A 381 -2.75 0.17 -9.02
CA LYS A 381 -2.49 -0.46 -10.32
C LYS A 381 -2.21 0.56 -11.42
N ALA A 382 -2.96 1.66 -11.45
CA ALA A 382 -2.76 2.75 -12.43
C ALA A 382 -1.41 3.46 -12.25
N VAL A 383 -0.88 3.53 -11.03
CA VAL A 383 0.47 4.06 -10.75
C VAL A 383 1.58 3.09 -11.19
N GLY A 384 1.24 1.81 -11.45
CA GLY A 384 2.20 0.80 -11.91
C GLY A 384 2.88 0.01 -10.78
N LEU A 385 2.37 0.09 -9.53
CA LEU A 385 2.93 -0.58 -8.35
C LEU A 385 2.33 -1.98 -8.08
N GLY A 386 1.65 -2.57 -9.06
CA GLY A 386 0.88 -3.81 -8.92
C GLY A 386 -0.59 -3.57 -8.51
N LYS A 387 -1.37 -4.65 -8.37
CA LYS A 387 -2.78 -4.62 -7.94
C LYS A 387 -2.87 -5.20 -6.51
N PRO A 388 -2.53 -4.43 -5.47
CA PRO A 388 -2.69 -4.89 -4.09
C PRO A 388 -4.14 -5.23 -3.78
N GLY A 389 -4.35 -6.19 -2.89
CA GLY A 389 -5.67 -6.65 -2.45
C GLY A 389 -6.43 -5.56 -1.71
N LEU A 390 -7.76 -5.66 -1.68
CA LEU A 390 -8.60 -4.71 -0.95
C LEU A 390 -8.17 -4.59 0.50
N TRP A 391 -7.88 -5.74 1.13
CA TRP A 391 -7.40 -5.82 2.50
C TRP A 391 -6.13 -4.99 2.68
N ALA A 392 -5.08 -5.24 1.88
CA ALA A 392 -3.81 -4.54 2.01
C ALA A 392 -3.94 -3.01 1.87
N VAL A 393 -4.62 -2.52 0.82
CA VAL A 393 -4.68 -1.06 0.57
C VAL A 393 -5.54 -0.34 1.59
N SER A 394 -6.73 -0.88 1.87
CA SER A 394 -7.67 -0.22 2.79
C SER A 394 -7.16 -0.23 4.23
N VAL A 395 -6.57 -1.34 4.67
CA VAL A 395 -5.97 -1.46 6.00
C VAL A 395 -4.75 -0.55 6.09
N SER A 396 -3.85 -0.55 5.09
CA SER A 396 -2.66 0.33 5.13
C SER A 396 -3.03 1.81 5.20
N LEU A 397 -4.04 2.25 4.43
CA LEU A 397 -4.51 3.64 4.50
C LEU A 397 -5.18 3.95 5.85
N GLY A 398 -5.99 3.01 6.38
CA GLY A 398 -6.58 3.14 7.71
C GLY A 398 -5.54 3.15 8.83
N MET A 399 -4.45 2.40 8.67
CA MET A 399 -3.36 2.35 9.65
C MET A 399 -2.69 3.71 9.84
N VAL A 400 -2.73 4.62 8.87
CA VAL A 400 -2.26 6.01 9.06
C VAL A 400 -3.03 6.69 10.21
N GLY A 401 -4.36 6.57 10.21
CA GLY A 401 -5.20 7.11 11.29
C GLY A 401 -4.97 6.41 12.63
N ALA A 402 -4.83 5.09 12.62
CA ALA A 402 -4.51 4.35 13.84
C ALA A 402 -3.13 4.74 14.42
N LEU A 403 -2.13 4.96 13.56
CA LEU A 403 -0.80 5.43 13.94
C LEU A 403 -0.85 6.87 14.47
N MET A 404 -1.69 7.74 13.92
CA MET A 404 -1.93 9.08 14.47
C MET A 404 -2.44 8.99 15.92
N THR A 405 -3.39 8.10 16.20
CA THR A 405 -3.91 7.88 17.56
C THR A 405 -2.83 7.39 18.53
N ILE A 406 -2.02 6.42 18.12
CA ILE A 406 -0.91 5.89 18.93
C ILE A 406 0.15 6.98 19.15
N ALA A 407 0.47 7.76 18.11
CA ALA A 407 1.45 8.84 18.20
C ALA A 407 1.01 9.95 19.15
N ALA A 408 -0.30 10.28 19.17
CA ALA A 408 -0.87 11.29 20.06
C ALA A 408 -0.64 10.96 21.56
N HIS A 409 -0.63 9.67 21.92
CA HIS A 409 -0.53 9.20 23.30
C HIS A 409 0.77 8.43 23.58
N ARG A 410 1.80 8.62 22.75
CA ARG A 410 3.05 7.85 22.82
C ARG A 410 3.80 7.97 24.15
N THR A 411 3.58 9.05 24.90
CA THR A 411 4.16 9.28 26.23
C THR A 411 3.62 8.31 27.27
N GLU A 412 2.40 7.80 27.06
CA GLU A 412 1.73 6.82 27.92
C GLU A 412 1.93 5.42 27.34
N THR A 413 3.14 4.90 27.52
CA THR A 413 3.60 3.64 26.88
C THR A 413 2.63 2.47 27.06
N GLY A 414 2.03 2.30 28.25
CA GLY A 414 1.05 1.24 28.51
C GLY A 414 -0.23 1.37 27.69
N TYR A 415 -0.74 2.59 27.55
CA TYR A 415 -1.94 2.90 26.75
C TYR A 415 -1.68 2.72 25.26
N ALA A 416 -0.57 3.27 24.76
CA ALA A 416 -0.17 3.14 23.36
C ALA A 416 0.09 1.67 22.96
N LEU A 417 0.71 0.87 23.83
CA LEU A 417 0.89 -0.57 23.62
C LEU A 417 -0.45 -1.33 23.61
N ALA A 418 -1.41 -0.94 24.44
CA ALA A 418 -2.74 -1.56 24.45
C ALA A 418 -3.47 -1.33 23.13
N GLN A 419 -3.47 -0.10 22.62
CA GLN A 419 -4.02 0.26 21.32
C GLN A 419 -3.34 -0.53 20.18
N LEU A 420 -2.01 -0.60 20.21
CA LEU A 420 -1.24 -1.33 19.22
C LEU A 420 -1.57 -2.83 19.23
N MET A 421 -1.67 -3.46 20.40
CA MET A 421 -1.96 -4.89 20.50
C MET A 421 -3.40 -5.23 20.14
N LEU A 422 -4.36 -4.35 20.45
CA LEU A 422 -5.73 -4.46 19.98
C LEU A 422 -5.81 -4.49 18.45
N LEU A 423 -5.15 -3.53 17.78
CA LEU A 423 -5.04 -3.46 16.33
C LEU A 423 -4.37 -4.70 15.74
N THR A 424 -3.23 -5.08 16.32
CA THR A 424 -2.42 -6.21 15.86
C THR A 424 -3.20 -7.51 15.93
N LEU A 425 -3.87 -7.79 17.05
CA LEU A 425 -4.66 -9.02 17.20
C LEU A 425 -5.83 -9.05 16.21
N ALA A 426 -6.57 -7.95 16.08
CA ALA A 426 -7.74 -7.88 15.20
C ALA A 426 -7.35 -8.07 13.72
N PHE A 427 -6.32 -7.38 13.23
CA PHE A 427 -5.88 -7.49 11.85
C PHE A 427 -5.13 -8.78 11.55
N THR A 428 -4.38 -9.33 12.51
CA THR A 428 -3.81 -10.68 12.38
C THR A 428 -4.92 -11.71 12.20
N SER A 429 -5.99 -11.59 12.98
CA SER A 429 -7.13 -12.50 12.90
C SER A 429 -7.89 -12.34 11.58
N SER A 430 -8.14 -11.10 11.15
CA SER A 430 -8.72 -10.77 9.84
C SER A 430 -7.91 -11.39 8.69
N TYR A 431 -6.59 -11.20 8.72
CA TYR A 431 -5.68 -11.76 7.75
C TYR A 431 -5.73 -13.29 7.71
N LEU A 432 -5.71 -13.97 8.86
CA LEU A 432 -5.79 -15.42 8.92
C LEU A 432 -7.13 -15.95 8.36
N VAL A 433 -8.23 -15.22 8.56
CA VAL A 433 -9.52 -15.55 7.91
C VAL A 433 -9.40 -15.45 6.39
N VAL A 434 -8.78 -14.39 5.86
CA VAL A 434 -8.52 -14.26 4.41
C VAL A 434 -7.67 -15.42 3.89
N ARG A 435 -6.70 -15.88 4.68
CA ARG A 435 -5.83 -17.01 4.36
C ARG A 435 -6.50 -18.38 4.54
N GLY A 436 -7.80 -18.42 4.81
CA GLY A 436 -8.59 -19.65 4.87
C GLY A 436 -8.67 -20.30 6.25
N VAL A 437 -8.14 -19.68 7.30
CA VAL A 437 -8.36 -20.15 8.68
C VAL A 437 -9.82 -19.90 9.07
N SER A 438 -10.53 -20.97 9.41
CA SER A 438 -11.92 -20.87 9.82
C SER A 438 -12.07 -19.98 11.07
N TRP A 439 -12.98 -18.99 11.01
CA TRP A 439 -13.27 -18.09 12.13
C TRP A 439 -13.55 -18.80 13.46
N THR A 440 -14.16 -19.99 13.43
CA THR A 440 -14.44 -20.81 14.62
C THR A 440 -13.18 -21.25 15.38
N ARG A 441 -12.02 -21.32 14.73
CA ARG A 441 -10.73 -21.63 15.37
C ARG A 441 -10.07 -20.39 15.99
N LEU A 442 -10.34 -19.22 15.43
CA LEU A 442 -9.77 -17.94 15.90
C LEU A 442 -10.61 -17.31 17.01
N MET A 443 -11.94 -17.42 16.92
CA MET A 443 -12.90 -16.83 17.84
C MET A 443 -12.58 -17.05 19.34
N PRO A 444 -12.13 -18.24 19.80
CA PRO A 444 -11.81 -18.45 21.22
C PRO A 444 -10.65 -17.60 21.74
N PHE A 445 -9.73 -17.19 20.86
CA PHE A 445 -8.56 -16.37 21.22
C PHE A 445 -8.78 -14.89 20.97
N VAL A 446 -9.70 -14.55 20.08
CA VAL A 446 -9.88 -13.19 19.56
C VAL A 446 -11.17 -12.58 20.09
N LEU A 447 -12.31 -13.20 19.79
CA LEU A 447 -13.62 -12.62 20.12
C LEU A 447 -14.03 -12.93 21.56
N ALA A 448 -13.85 -14.18 22.01
CA ALA A 448 -14.32 -14.62 23.31
C ALA A 448 -13.70 -13.84 24.51
N PRO A 449 -12.37 -13.60 24.57
CA PRO A 449 -11.78 -12.88 25.71
C PRO A 449 -12.02 -11.37 25.65
N MET A 450 -12.20 -10.79 24.46
CA MET A 450 -12.20 -9.32 24.28
C MET A 450 -13.26 -8.56 25.07
N PRO A 451 -14.55 -8.96 25.10
CA PRO A 451 -15.55 -8.29 25.93
C PRO A 451 -15.18 -8.27 27.41
N PHE A 452 -14.56 -9.34 27.92
CA PHE A 452 -14.12 -9.42 29.31
C PHE A 452 -12.90 -8.54 29.58
N LEU A 453 -11.94 -8.51 28.64
CA LEU A 453 -10.77 -7.64 28.73
C LEU A 453 -11.18 -6.16 28.70
N ILE A 454 -12.06 -5.77 27.78
CA ILE A 454 -12.58 -4.41 27.68
C ILE A 454 -13.40 -4.04 28.91
N ALA A 455 -14.29 -4.92 29.38
CA ALA A 455 -15.08 -4.66 30.58
C ALA A 455 -14.18 -4.55 31.83
N GLY A 456 -13.21 -5.45 31.97
CA GLY A 456 -12.24 -5.42 33.07
C GLY A 456 -11.42 -4.13 33.07
N LEU A 457 -10.87 -3.76 31.91
CA LEU A 457 -10.17 -2.48 31.71
C LEU A 457 -11.07 -1.29 32.09
N SER A 458 -12.32 -1.28 31.63
CA SER A 458 -13.27 -0.20 31.91
C SER A 458 -13.57 -0.08 33.41
N LEU A 459 -13.74 -1.20 34.11
CA LEU A 459 -14.01 -1.22 35.55
C LEU A 459 -12.80 -0.75 36.38
N LEU A 460 -11.59 -1.13 35.97
CA LEU A 460 -10.34 -0.68 36.58
C LEU A 460 -10.12 0.81 36.37
N ASN A 461 -10.22 1.27 35.13
CA ASN A 461 -10.03 2.67 34.77
C ASN A 461 -11.08 3.60 35.41
N ALA A 462 -12.33 3.13 35.54
CA ALA A 462 -13.39 3.86 36.24
C ALA A 462 -13.24 3.87 37.78
N GLY A 463 -12.24 3.18 38.34
CA GLY A 463 -12.03 3.07 39.78
C GLY A 463 -13.13 2.28 40.53
N ILE A 464 -13.96 1.54 39.80
CA ILE A 464 -15.02 0.70 40.39
C ILE A 464 -14.39 -0.53 41.06
N VAL A 465 -13.29 -1.03 40.49
CA VAL A 465 -12.49 -2.13 41.01
C VAL A 465 -11.07 -1.62 41.24
N ASP A 466 -10.56 -1.77 42.46
CA ASP A 466 -9.18 -1.42 42.81
C ASP A 466 -8.33 -2.70 42.88
N LEU A 467 -7.47 -2.90 41.88
CA LEU A 467 -6.54 -4.03 41.79
C LEU A 467 -5.15 -3.50 41.47
N SER A 468 -4.18 -3.85 42.31
CA SER A 468 -2.76 -3.58 42.05
C SER A 468 -2.11 -4.77 41.37
N PHE A 469 -1.40 -4.51 40.27
CA PHE A 469 -0.68 -5.52 39.52
C PHE A 469 0.81 -5.55 39.90
N PRO A 470 1.47 -6.71 39.79
CA PRO A 470 2.90 -6.80 40.06
C PRO A 470 3.69 -5.89 39.10
N PHE A 471 4.88 -5.46 39.52
CA PHE A 471 5.76 -4.57 38.76
C PHE A 471 5.17 -3.19 38.44
N ALA A 472 4.16 -2.75 39.20
CA ALA A 472 3.47 -1.48 39.00
C ALA A 472 2.89 -1.31 37.58
N LEU A 473 2.41 -2.41 36.99
CA LEU A 473 1.73 -2.38 35.70
C LEU A 473 0.37 -1.69 35.82
N GLY A 474 0.12 -0.69 34.96
CA GLY A 474 -1.20 -0.07 34.81
C GLY A 474 -2.19 -0.97 34.06
N GLU A 475 -3.47 -0.64 34.12
CA GLU A 475 -4.58 -1.41 33.55
C GLU A 475 -4.43 -1.64 32.03
N TYR A 476 -4.00 -0.61 31.29
CA TYR A 476 -3.73 -0.72 29.86
C TYR A 476 -2.50 -1.60 29.56
N SER A 477 -1.48 -1.59 30.43
CA SER A 477 -0.31 -2.46 30.27
C SER A 477 -0.67 -3.93 30.44
N VAL A 478 -1.58 -4.23 31.37
CA VAL A 478 -2.13 -5.59 31.55
C VAL A 478 -2.95 -6.00 30.34
N PHE A 479 -3.82 -5.11 29.84
CA PHE A 479 -4.56 -5.36 28.61
C PHE A 479 -3.61 -5.68 27.44
N ALA A 480 -2.56 -4.88 27.26
CA ALA A 480 -1.55 -5.08 26.22
C ALA A 480 -0.88 -6.45 26.37
N LEU A 481 -0.40 -6.80 27.56
CA LEU A 481 0.29 -8.07 27.83
C LEU A 481 -0.57 -9.29 27.52
N VAL A 482 -1.83 -9.30 27.98
CA VAL A 482 -2.74 -10.41 27.70
C VAL A 482 -3.04 -10.51 26.21
N THR A 483 -3.31 -9.38 25.56
CA THR A 483 -3.60 -9.32 24.11
C THR A 483 -2.39 -9.74 23.28
N SER A 484 -1.17 -9.37 23.67
CA SER A 484 0.08 -9.86 23.06
C SER A 484 0.17 -11.38 23.16
N GLY A 485 -0.09 -11.95 24.34
CA GLY A 485 -0.08 -13.40 24.55
C GLY A 485 -1.07 -14.13 23.64
N LEU A 486 -2.30 -13.59 23.51
CA LEU A 486 -3.31 -14.11 22.58
C LEU A 486 -2.84 -14.02 21.12
N CYS A 487 -2.27 -12.88 20.72
CA CYS A 487 -1.78 -12.67 19.36
C CYS A 487 -0.63 -13.62 19.01
N ILE A 488 0.34 -13.78 19.91
CA ILE A 488 1.45 -14.74 19.75
C ILE A 488 0.89 -16.16 19.64
N GLY A 489 -0.05 -16.55 20.50
CA GLY A 489 -0.70 -17.87 20.45
C GLY A 489 -1.37 -18.14 19.10
N VAL A 490 -2.11 -17.15 18.57
CA VAL A 490 -2.78 -17.25 17.26
C VAL A 490 -1.76 -17.36 16.11
N LEU A 491 -0.68 -16.59 16.13
CA LEU A 491 0.36 -16.65 15.09
C LEU A 491 1.14 -17.96 15.11
N LEU A 492 1.52 -18.45 16.30
CA LEU A 492 2.26 -19.71 16.43
C LEU A 492 1.42 -20.92 16.00
N THR A 493 0.12 -20.90 16.29
CA THR A 493 -0.81 -21.98 15.90
C THR A 493 -1.11 -22.00 14.41
N HIS A 494 -0.97 -20.87 13.71
CA HIS A 494 -1.32 -20.73 12.30
C HIS A 494 -0.16 -20.24 11.40
N GLN A 495 1.08 -20.45 11.82
CA GLN A 495 2.29 -19.99 11.13
C GLN A 495 2.38 -20.38 9.64
N ALA A 496 1.83 -21.53 9.25
CA ALA A 496 1.85 -22.00 7.87
C ALA A 496 0.97 -21.16 6.92
N ASN A 497 0.00 -20.43 7.46
CA ASN A 497 -0.92 -19.61 6.68
C ASN A 497 -0.43 -18.17 6.50
N VAL A 498 0.74 -17.81 7.03
CA VAL A 498 1.28 -16.45 6.93
C VAL A 498 2.27 -16.37 5.77
N SER A 499 2.04 -15.46 4.81
CA SER A 499 2.96 -15.24 3.67
C SER A 499 4.21 -14.50 4.10
N ASP A 500 5.23 -14.63 3.27
CA ASP A 500 6.49 -13.91 3.44
C ASP A 500 6.30 -12.39 3.33
N HIS A 501 5.44 -11.94 2.40
CA HIS A 501 5.04 -10.54 2.25
C HIS A 501 4.55 -9.91 3.55
N VAL A 502 3.63 -10.57 4.24
CA VAL A 502 3.06 -10.04 5.48
C VAL A 502 4.07 -10.05 6.62
N LEU A 503 4.97 -11.03 6.67
CA LEU A 503 6.00 -11.10 7.70
C LEU A 503 6.96 -9.90 7.62
N TRP A 504 7.49 -9.61 6.44
CA TRP A 504 8.41 -8.48 6.30
C TRP A 504 7.68 -7.13 6.37
N MET A 505 6.47 -6.99 5.80
CA MET A 505 5.68 -5.75 5.93
C MET A 505 5.30 -5.48 7.40
N GLY A 506 4.83 -6.50 8.11
CA GLY A 506 4.52 -6.42 9.53
C GLY A 506 5.75 -6.08 10.37
N GLY A 507 6.90 -6.67 10.05
CA GLY A 507 8.18 -6.33 10.69
C GLY A 507 8.59 -4.88 10.49
N LEU A 508 8.44 -4.31 9.28
CA LEU A 508 8.69 -2.89 9.01
C LEU A 508 7.75 -1.97 9.81
N VAL A 509 6.47 -2.32 9.90
CA VAL A 509 5.49 -1.56 10.70
C VAL A 509 5.88 -1.58 12.19
N ILE A 510 6.26 -2.75 12.72
CA ILE A 510 6.73 -2.88 14.11
C ILE A 510 8.00 -2.03 14.35
N VAL A 511 8.94 -2.02 13.41
CA VAL A 511 10.16 -1.19 13.48
C VAL A 511 9.81 0.29 13.58
N VAL A 512 8.91 0.78 12.73
CA VAL A 512 8.45 2.18 12.75
C VAL A 512 7.78 2.49 14.08
N LEU A 513 6.88 1.62 14.54
CA LEU A 513 6.19 1.77 15.83
C LEU A 513 7.16 1.83 17.01
N LEU A 514 8.10 0.89 17.11
CA LEU A 514 9.11 0.87 18.17
C LEU A 514 9.99 2.13 18.14
N THR A 515 10.30 2.64 16.95
CA THR A 515 11.03 3.89 16.76
C THR A 515 10.25 5.09 17.31
N LEU A 516 8.93 5.13 17.09
CA LEU A 516 8.07 6.22 17.56
C LEU A 516 7.76 6.13 19.06
N LEU A 517 7.61 4.92 19.58
CA LEU A 517 7.17 4.63 20.95
C LEU A 517 8.30 4.65 21.98
N ILE A 518 9.54 4.32 21.59
CA ILE A 518 10.68 4.28 22.52
C ILE A 518 11.45 5.59 22.42
N PRO A 519 11.29 6.53 23.38
CA PRO A 519 11.96 7.82 23.35
C PRO A 519 13.47 7.66 23.61
N ALA A 520 14.27 7.71 22.56
CA ALA A 520 15.74 7.58 22.64
C ALA A 520 16.43 8.93 22.86
N HIS A 521 16.14 9.60 23.99
CA HIS A 521 16.81 10.83 24.39
C HIS A 521 18.14 10.56 25.11
N GLU A 522 19.00 11.57 25.16
CA GLU A 522 20.30 11.51 25.85
C GLU A 522 20.17 11.17 27.34
N GLY A 523 21.07 10.33 27.86
CA GLY A 523 21.25 10.12 29.31
C GLY A 523 20.52 8.94 29.97
N GLY A 524 19.85 8.06 29.21
CA GLY A 524 19.07 6.92 29.75
C GLY A 524 19.39 5.54 29.15
N GLY A 525 18.70 4.50 29.63
CA GLY A 525 18.75 3.13 29.06
C GLY A 525 17.90 2.92 27.80
N HIS A 526 17.05 3.90 27.44
CA HIS A 526 16.11 3.80 26.32
C HIS A 526 16.76 3.71 24.93
N PRO A 527 17.88 4.40 24.61
CA PRO A 527 18.59 4.20 23.34
C PRO A 527 19.04 2.76 23.12
N ARG A 528 19.52 2.09 24.18
CA ARG A 528 19.90 0.67 24.11
C ARG A 528 18.70 -0.24 24.00
N LEU A 529 17.60 0.08 24.69
CA LEU A 529 16.33 -0.64 24.55
C LEU A 529 15.80 -0.55 23.11
N LEU A 530 15.89 0.62 22.48
CA LEU A 530 15.54 0.80 21.07
C LEU A 530 16.41 -0.10 20.20
N LEU A 531 17.74 -0.03 20.30
CA LEU A 531 18.63 -0.91 19.52
C LEU A 531 18.37 -2.40 19.77
N ALA A 532 18.12 -2.81 21.01
CA ALA A 532 17.84 -4.20 21.36
C ALA A 532 16.52 -4.70 20.74
N THR A 533 15.46 -3.88 20.82
CA THR A 533 14.14 -4.23 20.26
C THR A 533 14.16 -4.20 18.73
N GLN A 534 14.82 -3.23 18.10
CA GLN A 534 15.08 -3.22 16.66
C GLN A 534 15.89 -4.46 16.25
N GLY A 535 16.93 -4.80 17.01
CA GLY A 535 17.76 -5.99 16.78
C GLY A 535 16.96 -7.28 16.83
N ALA A 536 16.04 -7.40 17.78
CA ALA A 536 15.16 -8.57 17.87
C ALA A 536 14.29 -8.73 16.61
N VAL A 537 13.74 -7.65 16.06
CA VAL A 537 12.93 -7.69 14.84
C VAL A 537 13.78 -8.03 13.62
N TRP A 538 14.91 -7.36 13.43
CA TRP A 538 15.78 -7.58 12.27
C TRP A 538 16.43 -8.96 12.26
N LEU A 539 16.95 -9.41 13.40
CA LEU A 539 17.47 -10.76 13.56
C LEU A 539 16.36 -11.80 13.35
N GLY A 540 15.18 -11.56 13.92
CA GLY A 540 14.01 -12.43 13.74
C GLY A 540 13.63 -12.59 12.27
N LEU A 541 13.53 -11.49 11.51
CA LEU A 541 13.29 -11.52 10.07
C LEU A 541 14.42 -12.26 9.32
N GLY A 542 15.69 -12.03 9.67
CA GLY A 542 16.82 -12.73 9.06
C GLY A 542 16.79 -14.25 9.30
N VAL A 543 16.46 -14.67 10.53
CA VAL A 543 16.30 -16.10 10.86
C VAL A 543 15.13 -16.70 10.10
N ILE A 544 13.97 -16.03 10.06
CA ILE A 544 12.80 -16.50 9.33
C ILE A 544 13.09 -16.59 7.84
N ALA A 545 13.78 -15.62 7.24
CA ALA A 545 14.20 -15.64 5.84
C ALA A 545 15.00 -16.91 5.53
N VAL A 546 15.97 -17.23 6.38
CA VAL A 546 16.83 -18.41 6.25
C VAL A 546 16.07 -19.72 6.47
N LEU A 547 15.11 -19.76 7.41
CA LEU A 547 14.30 -20.95 7.70
C LEU A 547 13.27 -21.24 6.61
N ARG A 548 12.72 -20.19 5.97
CA ARG A 548 11.74 -20.29 4.89
C ARG A 548 12.34 -20.29 3.50
N SER A 549 13.66 -20.08 3.38
CA SER A 549 14.34 -19.85 2.10
C SER A 549 13.70 -18.72 1.29
N SER A 550 13.31 -17.63 1.97
CA SER A 550 12.53 -16.54 1.37
C SER A 550 13.42 -15.38 0.89
N PRO A 551 13.54 -15.15 -0.43
CA PRO A 551 14.38 -14.07 -0.97
C PRO A 551 13.88 -12.68 -0.59
N SER A 552 12.56 -12.47 -0.56
CA SER A 552 11.94 -11.18 -0.24
C SER A 552 12.15 -10.78 1.22
N ILE A 553 11.98 -11.71 2.17
CA ILE A 553 12.31 -11.44 3.58
C ILE A 553 13.81 -11.19 3.75
N ALA A 554 14.67 -11.96 3.07
CA ALA A 554 16.12 -11.78 3.14
C ALA A 554 16.53 -10.38 2.67
N GLY A 555 15.97 -9.92 1.54
CA GLY A 555 16.15 -8.57 1.02
C GLY A 555 15.86 -7.49 2.05
N VAL A 556 14.68 -7.56 2.67
CA VAL A 556 14.26 -6.59 3.69
C VAL A 556 15.11 -6.70 4.95
N ALA A 557 15.38 -7.92 5.44
CA ALA A 557 16.17 -8.14 6.65
C ALA A 557 17.62 -7.64 6.53
N VAL A 558 18.19 -7.60 5.32
CA VAL A 558 19.55 -7.10 5.09
C VAL A 558 19.56 -5.61 4.80
N LEU A 559 18.66 -5.11 3.95
CA LEU A 559 18.70 -3.71 3.48
C LEU A 559 17.99 -2.72 4.41
N ALA A 560 16.85 -3.11 5.00
CA ALA A 560 16.03 -2.21 5.81
C ALA A 560 16.74 -1.70 7.08
N PRO A 561 17.58 -2.48 7.80
CA PRO A 561 18.31 -1.95 8.96
C PRO A 561 19.27 -0.81 8.60
N TYR A 562 19.91 -0.89 7.43
CA TYR A 562 20.76 0.19 6.91
C TYR A 562 19.92 1.40 6.48
N LEU A 563 18.82 1.17 5.77
CA LEU A 563 17.89 2.24 5.40
C LEU A 563 17.33 2.98 6.61
N TRP A 564 16.98 2.24 7.67
CA TRP A 564 16.51 2.78 8.94
C TRP A 564 17.55 3.73 9.55
N LEU A 565 18.84 3.36 9.54
CA LEU A 565 19.91 4.26 9.99
C LEU A 565 20.06 5.50 9.10
N LEU A 566 19.92 5.35 7.78
CA LEU A 566 20.05 6.47 6.83
C LEU A 566 19.01 7.57 7.07
N VAL A 567 17.80 7.21 7.50
CA VAL A 567 16.75 8.19 7.84
C VAL A 567 17.28 9.18 8.89
N PHE A 568 17.84 8.68 10.00
CA PHE A 568 18.36 9.54 11.09
C PHE A 568 19.70 10.18 10.76
N ALA A 569 20.52 9.54 9.93
CA ALA A 569 21.81 10.09 9.53
C ALA A 569 21.67 11.32 8.61
N THR A 570 20.54 11.42 7.91
CA THR A 570 20.27 12.51 6.95
C THR A 570 19.35 13.60 7.50
N ASP A 571 18.98 13.50 8.78
CA ASP A 571 18.03 14.38 9.45
C ASP A 571 16.71 14.52 8.67
N VAL A 572 16.33 13.47 7.94
CA VAL A 572 15.11 13.43 7.11
C VAL A 572 13.87 13.46 7.99
N GLU A 573 13.94 12.88 9.19
CA GLU A 573 12.91 12.93 10.21
C GLU A 573 12.59 14.37 10.62
N GLN A 574 13.60 15.25 10.74
CA GLN A 574 13.41 16.66 11.13
C GLN A 574 12.64 17.46 10.07
N ARG A 575 12.64 17.00 8.82
CA ARG A 575 11.94 17.65 7.70
C ARG A 575 10.53 17.09 7.50
N LEU A 576 10.30 15.84 7.90
CA LEU A 576 9.03 15.14 7.72
C LEU A 576 8.11 15.20 8.94
N VAL A 577 8.69 15.27 10.14
CA VAL A 577 7.97 15.24 11.42
C VAL A 577 8.58 16.31 12.33
N ASN A 578 7.74 17.11 13.01
CA ASN A 578 8.20 18.20 13.89
C ASN A 578 9.21 17.69 14.93
N ALA A 579 10.29 18.44 15.19
CA ALA A 579 11.48 17.99 15.93
C ALA A 579 11.20 17.47 17.36
N ASP A 580 10.10 17.88 17.98
CA ASP A 580 9.67 17.40 19.31
C ASP A 580 9.05 15.99 19.30
N LEU A 581 8.75 15.43 18.11
CA LEU A 581 8.15 14.09 18.02
C LEU A 581 9.17 12.95 18.01
N VAL A 582 10.43 13.12 17.58
CA VAL A 582 11.38 11.98 17.51
C VAL A 582 12.86 12.40 17.71
N PRO A 583 13.31 12.86 18.90
CA PRO A 583 14.74 12.99 19.14
C PRO A 583 15.34 11.59 19.36
N ILE A 584 16.15 11.12 18.40
CA ILE A 584 16.91 9.88 18.53
C ILE A 584 18.39 10.23 18.67
N ALA A 585 18.88 10.10 19.91
CA ALA A 585 20.29 10.21 20.25
C ALA A 585 20.82 8.81 20.59
N LEU A 586 21.65 8.28 19.70
CA LEU A 586 22.34 7.00 19.92
C LEU A 586 23.79 7.29 20.32
N SER A 587 24.31 6.58 21.33
CA SER A 587 25.71 6.76 21.72
C SER A 587 26.65 6.24 20.63
N GLU A 588 27.77 6.93 20.40
CA GLU A 588 28.73 6.56 19.35
C GLU A 588 29.24 5.12 19.46
N ARG A 589 29.41 4.64 20.70
CA ARG A 589 29.88 3.27 20.97
C ARG A 589 28.79 2.25 20.66
N ASP A 590 27.56 2.49 21.11
CA ASP A 590 26.45 1.57 20.85
C ASP A 590 26.15 1.49 19.35
N LEU A 591 26.27 2.62 18.63
CA LEU A 591 26.11 2.66 17.18
C LEU A 591 27.26 1.93 16.45
N GLY A 592 28.50 2.03 16.93
CA GLY A 592 29.63 1.27 16.39
C GLY A 592 29.45 -0.25 16.55
N VAL A 593 28.98 -0.69 17.72
CA VAL A 593 28.63 -2.11 17.95
C VAL A 593 27.47 -2.54 17.06
N TRP A 594 26.46 -1.69 16.93
CA TRP A 594 25.30 -1.94 16.07
C TRP A 594 25.70 -2.15 14.61
N MET A 595 26.57 -1.30 14.06
CA MET A 595 27.08 -1.46 12.69
C MET A 595 27.77 -2.81 12.47
N LEU A 596 28.58 -3.26 13.44
CA LEU A 596 29.22 -4.59 13.38
C LEU A 596 28.20 -5.73 13.43
N LEU A 597 27.16 -5.60 14.26
CA LEU A 597 26.07 -6.58 14.33
C LEU A 597 25.29 -6.65 13.01
N LEU A 598 25.04 -5.51 12.35
CA LEU A 598 24.41 -5.48 11.03
C LEU A 598 25.26 -6.18 9.96
N VAL A 599 26.58 -5.96 9.96
CA VAL A 599 27.50 -6.70 9.08
C VAL A 599 27.41 -8.20 9.37
N ALA A 600 27.45 -8.62 10.63
CA ALA A 600 27.34 -10.04 10.99
C ALA A 600 26.01 -10.66 10.55
N GLN A 601 24.89 -9.97 10.77
CA GLN A 601 23.55 -10.39 10.32
C GLN A 601 23.49 -10.52 8.80
N GLN A 602 24.01 -9.52 8.08
CA GLN A 602 24.09 -9.51 6.63
C GLN A 602 24.85 -10.74 6.11
N ILE A 603 26.04 -11.03 6.64
CA ILE A 603 26.80 -12.23 6.26
C ILE A 603 26.01 -13.50 6.58
N GLY A 604 25.32 -13.55 7.73
CA GLY A 604 24.51 -14.70 8.14
C GLY A 604 23.39 -15.03 7.16
N VAL A 605 22.63 -14.02 6.73
CA VAL A 605 21.52 -14.17 5.77
C VAL A 605 22.06 -14.46 4.36
N ASN A 606 23.04 -13.68 3.90
CA ASN A 606 23.56 -13.76 2.53
C ASN A 606 24.28 -15.08 2.24
N ARG A 607 24.81 -15.76 3.25
CA ARG A 607 25.38 -17.11 3.09
C ARG A 607 24.43 -18.12 2.45
N ARG A 608 23.11 -17.94 2.62
CA ARG A 608 22.10 -18.83 2.01
C ARG A 608 21.31 -18.18 0.88
N LEU A 609 21.06 -16.86 0.97
CA LEU A 609 20.13 -16.16 0.07
C LEU A 609 20.77 -14.96 -0.63
N GLY A 610 22.11 -14.85 -0.60
CA GLY A 610 22.83 -13.69 -1.16
C GLY A 610 22.77 -13.57 -2.69
N GLU A 611 22.36 -14.63 -3.38
CA GLU A 611 22.14 -14.66 -4.83
C GLU A 611 20.78 -14.08 -5.24
N ALA A 612 19.89 -13.80 -4.29
CA ALA A 612 18.61 -13.15 -4.56
C ALA A 612 18.82 -11.80 -5.25
N ASN A 613 18.11 -11.56 -6.35
CA ASN A 613 18.20 -10.34 -7.14
C ASN A 613 16.99 -9.45 -6.90
N LEU A 614 17.23 -8.14 -6.80
CA LEU A 614 16.18 -7.14 -6.74
C LEU A 614 15.38 -7.12 -8.04
N ASN A 615 14.07 -7.27 -7.93
CA ASN A 615 13.17 -7.25 -9.07
C ASN A 615 12.81 -5.80 -9.44
N VAL A 616 13.43 -5.28 -10.50
CA VAL A 616 13.19 -3.91 -10.99
C VAL A 616 12.09 -3.89 -12.08
N ALA A 617 11.37 -5.00 -12.29
CA ALA A 617 10.51 -5.20 -13.45
C ALA A 617 9.23 -4.34 -13.52
N GLY A 618 8.89 -3.51 -12.53
CA GLY A 618 7.60 -2.81 -12.58
C GLY A 618 7.49 -1.53 -11.77
N GLY A 619 8.01 -0.41 -12.27
CA GLY A 619 7.62 0.86 -11.66
C GLY A 619 8.07 2.14 -12.36
N LEU A 620 9.12 2.09 -13.17
CA LEU A 620 9.62 3.29 -13.85
C LEU A 620 9.80 3.00 -15.34
N ALA A 621 8.70 3.14 -16.08
CA ALA A 621 8.60 2.93 -17.53
C ALA A 621 9.60 3.76 -18.38
N GLY A 622 10.34 4.69 -17.76
CA GLY A 622 11.37 5.53 -18.39
C GLY A 622 12.83 5.12 -18.12
N LEU A 623 13.11 4.05 -17.37
CA LEU A 623 14.48 3.64 -17.02
C LEU A 623 14.92 2.31 -17.64
N SER A 624 14.24 1.79 -18.67
CA SER A 624 14.46 0.42 -19.18
C SER A 624 15.89 0.13 -19.63
N GLU A 625 16.59 1.09 -20.26
CA GLU A 625 17.99 0.92 -20.72
C GLU A 625 19.01 0.94 -19.58
N MET A 626 18.76 1.75 -18.54
CA MET A 626 19.62 1.79 -17.36
C MET A 626 19.35 0.57 -16.46
N SER A 627 18.08 0.16 -16.36
CA SER A 627 17.64 -1.02 -15.63
C SER A 627 18.20 -2.31 -16.23
N SER A 628 18.20 -2.46 -17.57
CA SER A 628 18.79 -3.63 -18.22
C SER A 628 20.29 -3.73 -17.97
N ARG A 629 21.02 -2.62 -18.07
CA ARG A 629 22.47 -2.59 -17.77
C ARG A 629 22.77 -2.86 -16.29
N LEU A 630 21.95 -2.36 -15.37
CA LEU A 630 22.08 -2.65 -13.94
C LEU A 630 21.76 -4.11 -13.63
N ARG A 631 20.74 -4.68 -14.28
CA ARG A 631 20.39 -6.10 -14.17
C ARG A 631 21.53 -7.00 -14.66
N ASP A 632 22.13 -6.68 -15.80
CA ASP A 632 23.21 -7.47 -16.41
C ASP A 632 24.57 -7.33 -15.68
N SER A 633 24.66 -6.44 -14.68
CA SER A 633 25.89 -6.14 -13.95
C SER A 633 26.11 -6.96 -12.66
N ASP A 634 25.16 -7.82 -12.28
CA ASP A 634 25.06 -8.52 -11.00
C ASP A 634 25.05 -7.59 -9.77
N LEU A 635 25.00 -6.26 -9.94
CA LEU A 635 24.99 -5.29 -8.85
C LEU A 635 23.73 -5.37 -7.98
N LEU A 636 22.64 -5.89 -8.54
CA LEU A 636 21.34 -5.99 -7.90
C LEU A 636 21.15 -7.24 -7.04
N ASN A 637 22.18 -8.10 -6.92
CA ASN A 637 22.12 -9.21 -5.99
C ASN A 637 22.27 -8.75 -4.54
N LEU A 638 21.73 -9.54 -3.61
CA LEU A 638 21.66 -9.17 -2.21
C LEU A 638 23.05 -9.03 -1.55
N TRP A 639 24.04 -9.80 -2.01
CA TRP A 639 25.45 -9.63 -1.61
C TRP A 639 25.97 -8.21 -1.87
N ASN A 640 25.81 -7.72 -3.10
CA ASN A 640 26.32 -6.42 -3.54
C ASN A 640 25.47 -5.27 -3.00
N LEU A 641 24.13 -5.40 -3.03
CA LEU A 641 23.23 -4.38 -2.48
C LEU A 641 23.46 -4.18 -0.99
N GLY A 642 23.59 -5.26 -0.21
CA GLY A 642 23.90 -5.18 1.21
C GLY A 642 25.25 -4.50 1.48
N PHE A 643 26.27 -4.78 0.65
CA PHE A 643 27.58 -4.15 0.78
C PHE A 643 27.51 -2.64 0.50
N LEU A 644 26.82 -2.25 -0.58
CA LEU A 644 26.63 -0.85 -0.95
C LEU A 644 25.82 -0.09 0.11
N SER A 645 24.75 -0.68 0.65
CA SER A 645 23.97 -0.07 1.72
C SER A 645 24.77 0.10 3.01
N ALA A 646 25.63 -0.86 3.34
CA ALA A 646 26.54 -0.76 4.48
C ALA A 646 27.54 0.39 4.30
N CYS A 647 28.24 0.45 3.15
CA CYS A 647 29.16 1.54 2.81
C CYS A 647 28.48 2.92 2.89
N LEU A 648 27.28 3.05 2.29
CA LEU A 648 26.52 4.30 2.32
C LEU A 648 26.13 4.70 3.75
N SER A 649 25.74 3.73 4.59
CA SER A 649 25.40 3.96 5.99
C SER A 649 26.62 4.41 6.80
N PHE A 650 27.79 3.79 6.60
CA PHE A 650 29.03 4.25 7.24
C PHE A 650 29.38 5.68 6.85
N VAL A 651 29.24 6.04 5.56
CA VAL A 651 29.49 7.41 5.09
C VAL A 651 28.52 8.41 5.71
N ALA A 652 27.22 8.06 5.77
CA ALA A 652 26.19 8.96 6.30
C ALA A 652 26.33 9.19 7.81
N ILE A 653 26.66 8.13 8.57
CA ILE A 653 26.76 8.18 10.04
C ILE A 653 28.13 8.69 10.50
N ALA A 654 29.17 8.65 9.65
CA ALA A 654 30.46 9.28 9.93
C ALA A 654 30.32 10.80 9.98
N ARG A 655 29.85 11.31 11.13
CA ARG A 655 29.69 12.71 11.50
C ARG A 655 30.13 12.92 12.96
N PRO A 656 30.45 14.16 13.39
CA PRO A 656 30.64 14.46 14.81
C PRO A 656 29.47 13.95 15.64
N ASP A 657 29.75 13.37 16.81
CA ASP A 657 28.78 12.74 17.71
C ASP A 657 28.03 11.51 17.12
N GLY A 658 28.42 11.04 15.93
CA GLY A 658 27.83 9.87 15.25
C GLY A 658 28.55 8.56 15.57
N LEU A 659 29.81 8.42 15.12
CA LEU A 659 30.62 7.22 15.34
C LEU A 659 32.03 7.59 15.81
N THR A 660 32.56 6.80 16.74
CA THR A 660 33.98 6.89 17.13
C THR A 660 34.89 6.56 15.94
N ALA A 661 36.08 7.16 15.89
CA ALA A 661 37.09 6.86 14.85
C ALA A 661 37.42 5.35 14.75
N LEU A 662 37.50 4.66 15.91
CA LEU A 662 37.67 3.20 15.97
C LEU A 662 36.46 2.45 15.41
N GLY A 663 35.24 2.92 15.67
CA GLY A 663 34.02 2.34 15.15
C GLY A 663 33.92 2.46 13.62
N VAL A 664 34.30 3.61 13.07
CA VAL A 664 34.30 3.85 11.61
C VAL A 664 35.37 3.02 10.91
N LEU A 665 36.64 3.16 11.30
CA LEU A 665 37.74 2.44 10.66
C LEU A 665 37.64 0.93 10.88
N GLY A 666 37.37 0.51 12.13
CA GLY A 666 37.21 -0.90 12.48
C GLY A 666 35.99 -1.54 11.82
N GLY A 667 34.85 -0.84 11.78
CA GLY A 667 33.63 -1.30 11.12
C GLY A 667 33.78 -1.46 9.61
N MET A 668 34.35 -0.45 8.94
CA MET A 668 34.63 -0.52 7.50
C MET A 668 35.67 -1.60 7.17
N ALA A 669 36.73 -1.75 7.97
CA ALA A 669 37.69 -2.83 7.79
C ALA A 669 37.03 -4.22 7.97
N ALA A 670 36.19 -4.38 9.00
CA ALA A 670 35.44 -5.61 9.22
C ALA A 670 34.48 -5.92 8.06
N LEU A 671 33.79 -4.92 7.51
CA LEU A 671 32.91 -5.06 6.34
C LEU A 671 33.70 -5.60 5.13
N LEU A 672 34.83 -4.98 4.78
CA LEU A 672 35.66 -5.42 3.65
C LEU A 672 36.22 -6.83 3.86
N LEU A 673 36.78 -7.10 5.04
CA LEU A 673 37.37 -8.40 5.36
C LEU A 673 36.33 -9.52 5.41
N ALA A 674 35.13 -9.24 5.94
CA ALA A 674 34.04 -10.21 5.97
C ALA A 674 33.63 -10.60 4.54
N HIS A 675 33.35 -9.62 3.67
CA HIS A 675 33.00 -9.89 2.27
C HIS A 675 34.14 -10.57 1.51
N ALA A 676 35.38 -10.10 1.66
CA ALA A 676 36.54 -10.72 1.04
C ALA A 676 36.73 -12.18 1.49
N GLY A 677 36.53 -12.47 2.77
CA GLY A 677 36.54 -13.83 3.32
C GLY A 677 35.43 -14.70 2.70
N MET A 678 34.22 -14.17 2.54
CA MET A 678 33.12 -14.90 1.88
C MET A 678 33.40 -15.15 0.39
N THR A 679 34.08 -14.23 -0.30
CA THR A 679 34.56 -14.41 -1.68
C THR A 679 35.61 -15.52 -1.75
N TRP A 680 36.54 -15.57 -0.80
CA TRP A 680 37.57 -16.61 -0.69
C TRP A 680 37.01 -18.01 -0.40
N LEU A 681 35.96 -18.08 0.41
CA LEU A 681 35.20 -19.30 0.68
C LEU A 681 34.32 -19.75 -0.50
N GLY A 682 34.18 -18.93 -1.54
CA GLY A 682 33.36 -19.25 -2.72
C GLY A 682 31.86 -19.00 -2.55
N LEU A 683 31.43 -18.41 -1.43
CA LEU A 683 30.02 -18.18 -1.12
C LEU A 683 29.50 -16.81 -1.61
N HIS A 684 30.42 -15.89 -1.93
CA HIS A 684 30.10 -14.59 -2.53
C HIS A 684 30.50 -14.59 -4.01
N GLN A 685 29.50 -14.59 -4.90
CA GLN A 685 29.70 -14.69 -6.36
C GLN A 685 29.95 -13.35 -7.06
N GLY A 686 29.66 -12.22 -6.40
CA GLY A 686 29.89 -10.87 -6.95
C GLY A 686 31.35 -10.60 -7.36
N ARG A 687 31.52 -9.62 -8.26
CA ARG A 687 32.82 -9.21 -8.82
C ARG A 687 33.71 -8.58 -7.73
N PRO A 688 34.92 -9.10 -7.46
CA PRO A 688 35.79 -8.53 -6.44
C PRO A 688 36.16 -7.05 -6.69
N GLN A 689 36.15 -6.61 -7.95
CA GLN A 689 36.47 -5.22 -8.30
C GLN A 689 35.40 -4.26 -7.78
N THR A 690 34.12 -4.64 -7.80
CA THR A 690 33.04 -3.75 -7.33
C THR A 690 33.14 -3.52 -5.83
N LEU A 691 33.51 -4.55 -5.06
CA LEU A 691 33.76 -4.44 -3.63
C LEU A 691 34.90 -3.45 -3.33
N VAL A 692 36.04 -3.58 -4.01
CA VAL A 692 37.19 -2.68 -3.83
C VAL A 692 36.83 -1.24 -4.20
N ILE A 693 36.18 -1.03 -5.35
CA ILE A 693 35.81 0.31 -5.81
C ILE A 693 34.82 0.97 -4.85
N ALA A 694 33.72 0.29 -4.52
CA ALA A 694 32.69 0.86 -3.66
C ALA A 694 33.22 1.16 -2.25
N TRP A 695 34.02 0.26 -1.68
CA TRP A 695 34.64 0.48 -0.38
C TRP A 695 35.64 1.63 -0.40
N SER A 696 36.48 1.71 -1.44
CA SER A 696 37.49 2.77 -1.56
C SER A 696 36.84 4.13 -1.73
N VAL A 697 35.76 4.24 -2.51
CA VAL A 697 34.98 5.49 -2.64
C VAL A 697 34.39 5.91 -1.30
N ALA A 698 33.84 4.98 -0.52
CA ALA A 698 33.32 5.27 0.81
C ALA A 698 34.44 5.67 1.79
N ALA A 699 35.54 4.93 1.83
CA ALA A 699 36.71 5.25 2.64
C ALA A 699 37.29 6.62 2.29
N LEU A 700 37.47 6.93 1.00
CA LEU A 700 37.93 8.24 0.53
C LEU A 700 36.96 9.36 0.92
N SER A 701 35.65 9.14 0.82
CA SER A 701 34.64 10.12 1.23
C SER A 701 34.74 10.48 2.72
N ILE A 702 35.05 9.48 3.56
CA ILE A 702 35.25 9.66 5.01
C ILE A 702 36.63 10.28 5.28
N ALA A 703 37.67 9.78 4.63
CA ALA A 703 39.05 10.24 4.79
C ALA A 703 39.21 11.71 4.38
N TRP A 704 38.55 12.13 3.30
CA TRP A 704 38.51 13.53 2.88
C TRP A 704 38.00 14.48 3.97
N ARG A 705 37.11 14.00 4.85
CA ARG A 705 36.51 14.79 5.93
C ARG A 705 37.25 14.65 7.26
N TYR A 706 37.75 13.46 7.57
CA TYR A 706 38.24 13.10 8.92
C TYR A 706 39.68 12.57 8.96
N GLY A 707 40.32 12.34 7.82
CA GLY A 707 41.68 11.82 7.68
C GLY A 707 41.81 10.31 7.94
N MET A 708 42.95 9.91 8.54
CA MET A 708 43.36 8.53 8.83
C MET A 708 43.84 7.70 7.61
N GLU A 709 44.45 8.33 6.61
CA GLU A 709 44.89 7.69 5.35
C GLU A 709 45.67 6.39 5.55
N ALA A 710 46.60 6.35 6.51
CA ALA A 710 47.38 5.15 6.79
C ALA A 710 46.51 3.96 7.26
N GLY A 711 45.44 4.23 8.02
CA GLY A 711 44.49 3.22 8.46
C GLY A 711 43.65 2.68 7.31
N TRP A 712 43.16 3.58 6.44
CA TRP A 712 42.39 3.22 5.25
C TRP A 712 43.22 2.39 4.26
N GLY A 713 44.45 2.82 3.98
CA GLY A 713 45.40 2.08 3.16
C GLY A 713 45.72 0.70 3.73
N ALA A 714 45.97 0.59 5.04
CA ALA A 714 46.21 -0.71 5.67
C ALA A 714 45.01 -1.66 5.51
N ALA A 715 43.79 -1.20 5.80
CA ALA A 715 42.58 -1.99 5.65
C ALA A 715 42.34 -2.41 4.19
N LEU A 716 42.52 -1.49 3.24
CA LEU A 716 42.42 -1.77 1.81
C LEU A 716 43.44 -2.81 1.35
N THR A 717 44.69 -2.73 1.83
CA THR A 717 45.75 -3.68 1.48
C THR A 717 45.39 -5.10 1.92
N VAL A 718 44.98 -5.27 3.18
CA VAL A 718 44.64 -6.59 3.73
C VAL A 718 43.41 -7.15 3.02
N GLY A 719 42.36 -6.35 2.83
CA GLY A 719 41.16 -6.78 2.12
C GLY A 719 41.43 -7.14 0.65
N SER A 720 42.20 -6.32 -0.06
CA SER A 720 42.57 -6.57 -1.46
C SER A 720 43.42 -7.83 -1.61
N LEU A 721 44.35 -8.07 -0.68
CA LEU A 721 45.16 -9.30 -0.67
C LEU A 721 44.26 -10.55 -0.60
N VAL A 722 43.27 -10.56 0.30
CA VAL A 722 42.31 -11.68 0.41
C VAL A 722 41.52 -11.86 -0.87
N LEU A 723 41.05 -10.77 -1.50
CA LEU A 723 40.32 -10.83 -2.77
C LEU A 723 41.20 -11.31 -3.94
N ILE A 724 42.47 -10.91 -3.98
CA ILE A 724 43.43 -11.39 -4.98
C ILE A 724 43.68 -12.89 -4.78
N LEU A 725 43.86 -13.36 -3.54
CA LEU A 725 43.99 -14.79 -3.23
C LEU A 725 42.73 -15.58 -3.59
N ALA A 726 41.54 -15.00 -3.39
CA ALA A 726 40.28 -15.60 -3.81
C ALA A 726 40.19 -15.72 -5.34
N SER A 727 40.56 -14.67 -6.07
CA SER A 727 40.54 -14.67 -7.53
C SER A 727 41.56 -15.64 -8.14
N SER A 728 42.77 -15.73 -7.58
CA SER A 728 43.78 -16.68 -8.05
C SER A 728 43.34 -18.13 -7.85
N LYS A 729 42.71 -18.44 -6.71
CA LYS A 729 42.11 -19.76 -6.44
C LYS A 729 41.04 -20.13 -7.47
N ARG A 730 40.19 -19.19 -7.88
CA ARG A 730 39.16 -19.42 -8.93
C ARG A 730 39.78 -19.58 -10.31
N ALA A 731 40.77 -18.75 -10.65
CA ALA A 731 41.47 -18.84 -11.92
C ALA A 731 42.20 -20.18 -12.11
N GLY A 732 42.76 -20.75 -11.02
CA GLY A 732 43.39 -22.07 -11.04
C GLY A 732 42.41 -23.25 -11.11
N ALA A 733 41.11 -23.04 -10.90
CA ALA A 733 40.07 -24.06 -10.95
C ALA A 733 39.23 -24.02 -12.25
N ALA A 734 39.47 -23.04 -13.13
CA ALA A 734 38.67 -22.81 -14.33
C ALA A 734 39.16 -23.66 -15.52
N GLU A 735 38.79 -24.94 -15.55
CA GLU A 735 38.83 -25.77 -16.77
C GLU A 735 37.47 -25.80 -17.51
N GLU A 736 36.36 -25.37 -16.89
CA GLU A 736 35.00 -25.57 -17.42
C GLU A 736 34.26 -24.30 -17.92
N ASP A 737 34.70 -23.07 -17.60
CA ASP A 737 34.06 -21.83 -18.11
C ASP A 737 35.07 -20.71 -18.44
N PRO A 738 35.39 -20.48 -19.73
CA PRO A 738 36.37 -19.48 -20.16
C PRO A 738 35.90 -18.02 -19.96
N ASP A 739 34.59 -17.74 -19.91
CA ASP A 739 34.06 -16.36 -19.76
C ASP A 739 34.12 -15.88 -18.30
N ALA A 740 33.98 -16.78 -17.33
CA ALA A 740 34.19 -16.50 -15.91
C ALA A 740 35.67 -16.16 -15.58
N SER A 741 36.61 -16.74 -16.33
CA SER A 741 38.06 -16.56 -16.14
C SER A 741 38.55 -15.14 -16.48
N LEU A 742 38.00 -14.51 -17.52
CA LEU A 742 38.39 -13.17 -17.99
C LEU A 742 37.86 -12.03 -17.09
N ARG A 743 36.73 -12.25 -16.41
CA ARG A 743 36.06 -11.24 -15.57
C ARG A 743 36.71 -11.08 -14.18
N ASN A 744 37.36 -12.12 -13.67
CA ASN A 744 37.93 -12.17 -12.31
C ASN A 744 39.46 -12.20 -12.29
N LEU A 745 40.14 -11.70 -13.32
CA LEU A 745 41.60 -11.75 -13.39
C LEU A 745 42.27 -11.01 -12.22
N PRO A 746 43.19 -11.65 -11.48
CA PRO A 746 43.89 -11.04 -10.35
C PRO A 746 44.68 -9.79 -10.78
N GLY A 747 45.17 -9.74 -12.02
CA GLY A 747 45.85 -8.56 -12.56
C GLY A 747 44.98 -7.30 -12.61
N ARG A 748 43.68 -7.42 -12.97
CA ARG A 748 42.76 -6.26 -12.99
C ARG A 748 42.48 -5.76 -11.57
N LEU A 749 42.39 -6.66 -10.59
CA LEU A 749 42.22 -6.30 -9.18
C LEU A 749 43.44 -5.57 -8.64
N LEU A 750 44.64 -6.02 -9.01
CA LEU A 750 45.89 -5.33 -8.65
C LEU A 750 45.93 -3.90 -9.19
N THR A 751 45.51 -3.70 -10.45
CA THR A 751 45.43 -2.36 -11.06
C THR A 751 44.43 -1.47 -10.32
N VAL A 752 43.24 -1.98 -10.01
CA VAL A 752 42.22 -1.22 -9.25
C VAL A 752 42.73 -0.88 -7.85
N HIS A 753 43.37 -1.82 -7.16
CA HIS A 753 43.97 -1.61 -5.84
C HIS A 753 45.03 -0.51 -5.87
N LEU A 754 45.98 -0.58 -6.80
CA LEU A 754 47.03 0.44 -6.95
C LEU A 754 46.43 1.81 -7.28
N GLY A 755 45.45 1.87 -8.18
CA GLY A 755 44.76 3.11 -8.53
C GLY A 755 44.05 3.75 -7.33
N MET A 756 43.34 2.95 -6.54
CA MET A 756 42.66 3.43 -5.32
C MET A 756 43.60 3.77 -4.17
N MET A 757 44.81 3.18 -4.13
CA MET A 757 45.86 3.53 -3.17
C MET A 757 46.59 4.82 -3.51
N THR A 758 46.64 5.17 -4.81
CA THR A 758 47.25 6.42 -5.27
C THR A 758 46.31 7.61 -5.21
N ALA A 759 45.00 7.36 -5.30
CA ALA A 759 43.95 8.35 -5.13
C ALA A 759 43.75 8.64 -3.63
#